data_AF-A0A4R6DH09-F1
#
_entry.id   AF-A0A4R6DH09-F1
#
_cell.length_a   1.000
_cell.length_b   1.000
_cell.length_c   1.000
_cell.angle_alpha   90.00
_cell.angle_beta   90.00
_cell.angle_gamma   90.00
#
_symmetry.space_group_name_H-M   'P 1'
#
loop_
_entity.id
_entity.type
_entity.pdbx_description
1 polymer ?
#
loop_
_entity_poly.entity_id
_entity_poly.type
_entity_poly.pdbx_seq_one_letter_code
_entity_poly.pdbx_strand_id
1 'polypeptide(L)'
;MQSREEHHDVVVVGGGLAGVSAAVAAARLGSSVALVTNRPVLGGNSSSEIRVWVVGATAHGTQRFARETGIMGELFLENQYRNPQGNAVYWDQVVLDLVRAEPNVHLHLNTDVRTVQTTDDDGATRITSVTGWTMGSELETTFTAPVFLDCTGDGLVGALAGASYRIGREGRDEYGEEWAPEQPDDELLGSSIFFSTHDTGRPEKFVPPSIAVDLAATPILANRAITTGDNGCNYWWIEWGGELDTVTENERIRDELWGVVYGVWDHIKNSGSFDADTLTLDWVGAIPGKREYRRFVGDHTLTQQDLLSQRTFPDTVAYGGWSIDLHPVEGVYAETPGAQQRYTDGTYDIPFRSLYSADVANLLFAGRNVSASHVAFGSTRVMATCATQGQAAGTAAHLVARHGTTPRELGTDHVAMLQQTLLREDAPLVGVRAVDGADLVQRARISASSELTALDTTPWTTDDTFVLDRDVAVVLPADPALGAFALRTVADEATELTIELWTTGKPQNYAPIEHVSTHTATVGAGTGDALVDLAFRPDEPCNAVVVVRRAPGVRLVLTDGHPYGVLALRARTADDEQFDDHIPEESDQPVTDWEARALRGRSFAFTAAGTSDAWRASRVADGYQRPFGGPHMWSSAAGDGSAALTLDWDDPVDVHEVRIVWNDDVDADLINLHHHRTHWDAVPTLARDYRIEACVDGSWQELATVTDNRHRHRVHDVAPTRTASLRVVVTATNGSPFVTASAVTVR
;
A
#
# COMPACT_ATOMS: atom_id res chain seq x y z
N MET A 1 22.64 0.18 -38.55
CA MET A 1 22.67 0.04 -37.08
C MET A 1 23.26 1.31 -36.50
N GLN A 2 22.45 2.07 -35.79
CA GLN A 2 22.88 3.29 -35.11
C GLN A 2 23.29 2.91 -33.69
N SER A 3 24.31 3.58 -33.15
CA SER A 3 24.70 3.45 -31.74
C SER A 3 24.65 4.82 -31.06
N ARG A 4 24.31 4.82 -29.78
CA ARG A 4 24.26 6.01 -28.92
C ARG A 4 24.86 5.66 -27.55
N GLU A 5 25.51 6.64 -26.95
CA GLU A 5 25.97 6.56 -25.56
C GLU A 5 25.26 7.63 -24.74
N GLU A 6 24.83 7.27 -23.54
CA GLU A 6 24.17 8.16 -22.59
C GLU A 6 24.80 8.03 -21.21
N HIS A 7 24.92 9.17 -20.54
CA HIS A 7 25.47 9.26 -19.19
C HIS A 7 24.45 9.90 -18.27
N HIS A 8 24.19 9.24 -17.15
CA HIS A 8 23.20 9.63 -16.16
C HIS A 8 23.76 9.45 -14.76
N ASP A 9 23.12 10.09 -13.78
CA ASP A 9 23.47 9.87 -12.37
C ASP A 9 22.94 8.51 -11.90
N VAL A 10 21.80 8.07 -12.45
CA VAL A 10 21.14 6.80 -12.10
C VAL A 10 20.62 6.12 -13.37
N VAL A 11 20.83 4.81 -13.49
CA VAL A 11 20.17 3.98 -14.51
C VAL A 11 19.23 2.99 -13.82
N VAL A 12 17.95 3.03 -14.19
CA VAL A 12 16.90 2.13 -13.70
C VAL A 12 16.43 1.25 -14.86
N VAL A 13 16.55 -0.07 -14.72
CA VAL A 13 16.10 -1.01 -15.75
C VAL A 13 14.88 -1.78 -15.25
N GLY A 14 13.74 -1.58 -15.91
CA GLY A 14 12.45 -2.18 -15.59
C GLY A 14 11.36 -1.13 -15.43
N GLY A 15 10.31 -1.19 -16.24
CA GLY A 15 9.19 -0.23 -16.23
C GLY A 15 8.01 -0.59 -15.33
N GLY A 16 8.19 -1.52 -14.38
CA GLY A 16 7.17 -1.85 -13.36
C GLY A 16 7.02 -0.74 -12.33
N LEU A 17 6.05 -0.86 -11.42
CA LEU A 17 5.82 0.18 -10.39
C LEU A 17 7.03 0.42 -9.47
N ALA A 18 7.86 -0.60 -9.21
CA ALA A 18 9.14 -0.42 -8.52
C ALA A 18 10.10 0.50 -9.30
N GLY A 19 10.32 0.22 -10.59
CA GLY A 19 11.23 1.02 -11.42
C GLY A 19 10.70 2.42 -11.73
N VAL A 20 9.39 2.57 -11.94
CA VAL A 20 8.75 3.89 -12.08
C VAL A 20 8.95 4.71 -10.80
N SER A 21 8.65 4.13 -9.63
CA SER A 21 8.79 4.84 -8.36
C SER A 21 10.26 5.17 -8.06
N ALA A 22 11.19 4.29 -8.41
CA ALA A 22 12.61 4.54 -8.25
C ALA A 22 13.10 5.69 -9.14
N ALA A 23 12.71 5.71 -10.41
CA ALA A 23 13.12 6.74 -11.34
C ALA A 23 12.56 8.11 -10.96
N VAL A 24 11.27 8.18 -10.59
CA VAL A 24 10.61 9.41 -10.14
C VAL A 24 11.25 9.92 -8.84
N ALA A 25 11.51 9.04 -7.86
CA ALA A 25 12.14 9.43 -6.60
C ALA A 25 13.53 10.06 -6.80
N ALA A 26 14.39 9.41 -7.60
CA ALA A 26 15.73 9.94 -7.89
C ALA A 26 15.66 11.26 -8.68
N ALA A 27 14.74 11.36 -9.65
CA ALA A 27 14.58 12.54 -10.49
C ALA A 27 14.11 13.79 -9.72
N ARG A 28 13.15 13.62 -8.80
CA ARG A 28 12.64 14.70 -7.92
C ARG A 28 13.71 15.25 -6.98
N LEU A 29 14.65 14.41 -6.56
CA LEU A 29 15.81 14.81 -5.76
C LEU A 29 16.93 15.46 -6.61
N GLY A 30 16.78 15.48 -7.93
CA GLY A 30 17.63 16.22 -8.86
C GLY A 30 18.60 15.38 -9.69
N SER A 31 18.54 14.05 -9.62
CA SER A 31 19.37 13.18 -10.47
C SER A 31 18.84 13.13 -11.90
N SER A 32 19.72 13.13 -12.91
CA SER A 32 19.37 12.67 -14.25
C SER A 32 19.24 11.15 -14.25
N VAL A 33 18.11 10.63 -14.73
CA VAL A 33 17.77 9.21 -14.65
C VAL A 33 17.45 8.65 -16.02
N ALA A 34 18.08 7.54 -16.42
CA ALA A 34 17.56 6.71 -17.52
C ALA A 34 16.60 5.66 -16.97
N LEU A 35 15.33 5.70 -17.37
CA LEU A 35 14.35 4.65 -17.10
C LEU A 35 14.19 3.79 -18.36
N VAL A 36 14.72 2.57 -18.33
CA VAL A 36 14.80 1.67 -19.48
C VAL A 36 13.82 0.51 -19.30
N THR A 37 12.96 0.26 -20.29
CA THR A 37 12.02 -0.87 -20.26
C THR A 37 11.85 -1.49 -21.64
N ASN A 38 11.75 -2.81 -21.72
CA ASN A 38 11.58 -3.54 -22.98
C ASN A 38 10.14 -3.52 -23.51
N ARG A 39 9.22 -2.82 -22.82
CA ARG A 39 7.79 -2.74 -23.15
C ARG A 39 7.38 -1.36 -23.69
N PRO A 40 6.25 -1.26 -24.41
CA PRO A 40 5.72 0.01 -24.90
C PRO A 40 4.93 0.80 -23.84
N VAL A 41 4.61 0.19 -22.70
CA VAL A 41 3.86 0.82 -21.60
C VAL A 41 4.59 0.60 -20.26
N LEU A 42 4.23 1.42 -19.28
CA LEU A 42 4.73 1.34 -17.91
C LEU A 42 3.70 0.63 -17.01
N GLY A 43 4.11 0.28 -15.79
CA GLY A 43 3.28 -0.40 -14.79
C GLY A 43 3.57 -1.89 -14.64
N GLY A 44 4.35 -2.49 -15.54
CA GLY A 44 4.73 -3.91 -15.46
C GLY A 44 3.49 -4.81 -15.49
N ASN A 45 3.32 -5.70 -14.51
CA ASN A 45 2.14 -6.57 -14.44
C ASN A 45 0.82 -5.82 -14.25
N SER A 46 0.84 -4.57 -13.78
CA SER A 46 -0.37 -3.75 -13.64
C SER A 46 -0.81 -3.05 -14.91
N SER A 47 0.02 -3.07 -15.96
CA SER A 47 -0.27 -2.38 -17.23
C SER A 47 -1.43 -3.04 -17.96
N SER A 48 -1.93 -2.36 -19.00
CA SER A 48 -2.95 -2.91 -19.89
C SER A 48 -2.58 -4.22 -20.59
N GLU A 49 -1.28 -4.58 -20.62
CA GLU A 49 -0.78 -5.81 -21.25
C GLU A 49 -1.03 -7.07 -20.42
N ILE A 50 -1.11 -6.94 -19.09
CA ILE A 50 -1.25 -8.07 -18.15
C ILE A 50 -2.45 -7.87 -17.21
N ARG A 51 -2.72 -6.65 -16.73
CA ARG A 51 -3.90 -6.27 -15.94
C ARG A 51 -4.02 -6.92 -14.55
N VAL A 52 -2.90 -7.27 -13.91
CA VAL A 52 -2.92 -7.61 -12.47
C VAL A 52 -3.35 -6.37 -11.69
N TRP A 53 -4.15 -6.55 -10.64
CA TRP A 53 -4.51 -5.47 -9.75
C TRP A 53 -3.34 -4.97 -8.90
N VAL A 54 -3.25 -3.66 -8.72
CA VAL A 54 -2.29 -3.04 -7.80
C VAL A 54 -2.78 -3.18 -6.37
N VAL A 55 -2.37 -4.27 -5.74
CA VAL A 55 -2.58 -4.57 -4.32
C VAL A 55 -1.29 -4.41 -3.52
N GLY A 56 -1.42 -4.35 -2.20
CA GLY A 56 -0.37 -3.94 -1.28
C GLY A 56 -0.67 -4.25 0.17
N ALA A 57 -0.04 -3.47 1.05
CA ALA A 57 -0.13 -3.59 2.48
C ALA A 57 -1.57 -3.53 3.01
N THR A 58 -2.52 -2.86 2.35
CA THR A 58 -3.93 -2.84 2.74
C THR A 58 -4.61 -4.22 2.70
N ALA A 59 -4.10 -5.14 1.87
CA ALA A 59 -4.60 -6.52 1.75
C ALA A 59 -6.13 -6.63 1.62
N HIS A 60 -6.69 -5.91 0.63
CA HIS A 60 -8.14 -5.80 0.39
C HIS A 60 -8.94 -5.29 1.59
N GLY A 61 -8.33 -4.38 2.34
CA GLY A 61 -8.90 -3.83 3.56
C GLY A 61 -8.78 -4.71 4.79
N THR A 62 -8.03 -5.81 4.70
CA THR A 62 -7.73 -6.65 5.86
C THR A 62 -6.74 -5.93 6.77
N GLN A 63 -5.74 -5.24 6.25
CA GLN A 63 -4.92 -4.37 7.09
C GLN A 63 -5.57 -2.99 7.24
N ARG A 64 -5.31 -2.34 8.38
CA ARG A 64 -5.91 -1.06 8.75
C ARG A 64 -4.86 0.03 8.73
N PHE A 65 -5.23 1.20 8.23
CA PHE A 65 -4.34 2.36 8.07
C PHE A 65 -3.02 2.01 7.35
N ALA A 66 -3.08 1.07 6.41
CA ALA A 66 -1.92 0.41 5.81
C ALA A 66 -1.64 0.83 4.36
N ARG A 67 -2.50 1.64 3.72
CA ARG A 67 -2.32 2.00 2.31
C ARG A 67 -0.99 2.70 2.07
N GLU A 68 -0.30 2.28 1.01
CA GLU A 68 0.91 2.92 0.52
C GLU A 68 0.68 4.40 0.17
N THR A 69 1.66 5.23 0.51
CA THR A 69 1.67 6.68 0.25
C THR A 69 2.85 7.02 -0.66
N GLY A 70 3.30 8.28 -0.71
CA GLY A 70 4.39 8.69 -1.57
C GLY A 70 4.01 8.57 -3.03
N ILE A 71 4.92 8.09 -3.87
CA ILE A 71 4.70 8.00 -5.33
C ILE A 71 3.54 7.04 -5.65
N MET A 72 3.42 5.93 -4.92
CA MET A 72 2.28 5.02 -5.10
C MET A 72 0.96 5.65 -4.63
N GLY A 73 1.00 6.40 -3.52
CA GLY A 73 -0.15 7.18 -3.06
C GLY A 73 -0.63 8.19 -4.09
N GLU A 74 0.28 8.95 -4.71
CA GLU A 74 -0.05 9.88 -5.79
C GLU A 74 -0.72 9.17 -6.97
N LEU A 75 -0.21 8.01 -7.38
CA LEU A 75 -0.82 7.21 -8.44
C LEU A 75 -2.22 6.72 -8.08
N PHE A 76 -2.46 6.29 -6.84
CA PHE A 76 -3.80 5.90 -6.40
C PHE A 76 -4.78 7.09 -6.44
N LEU A 77 -4.36 8.26 -5.95
CA LEU A 77 -5.20 9.46 -5.93
C LEU A 77 -5.49 9.97 -7.34
N GLU A 78 -4.50 9.99 -8.23
CA GLU A 78 -4.70 10.36 -9.64
C GLU A 78 -5.57 9.36 -10.38
N ASN A 79 -5.40 8.05 -10.15
CA ASN A 79 -6.24 7.03 -10.76
C ASN A 79 -7.69 7.13 -10.29
N GLN A 80 -7.92 7.35 -8.99
CA GLN A 80 -9.27 7.55 -8.45
C GLN A 80 -10.01 8.69 -9.16
N TYR A 81 -9.31 9.81 -9.40
CA TYR A 81 -9.92 10.97 -10.04
C TYR A 81 -10.09 10.80 -11.56
N ARG A 82 -9.08 10.26 -12.25
CA ARG A 82 -9.02 10.23 -13.72
C ARG A 82 -9.60 8.95 -14.33
N ASN A 83 -9.69 7.88 -13.56
CA ASN A 83 -10.06 6.55 -14.02
C ASN A 83 -11.13 5.89 -13.13
N PRO A 84 -12.28 6.55 -12.85
CA PRO A 84 -13.29 6.06 -11.90
C PRO A 84 -13.97 4.74 -12.32
N GLN A 85 -13.71 4.25 -13.53
CA GLN A 85 -14.23 2.99 -14.06
C GLN A 85 -13.19 1.86 -14.06
N GLY A 86 -11.95 2.12 -13.62
CA GLY A 86 -10.94 1.08 -13.47
C GLY A 86 -10.43 0.55 -14.81
N ASN A 87 -10.35 1.41 -15.82
CA ASN A 87 -9.92 1.04 -17.17
C ASN A 87 -8.39 0.90 -17.22
N ALA A 88 -7.90 -0.26 -17.65
CA ALA A 88 -6.46 -0.54 -17.71
C ALA A 88 -5.69 0.37 -18.68
N VAL A 89 -6.32 0.87 -19.75
CA VAL A 89 -5.69 1.81 -20.70
C VAL A 89 -5.53 3.19 -20.09
N TYR A 90 -6.49 3.63 -19.25
CA TYR A 90 -6.35 4.90 -18.53
C TYR A 90 -5.31 4.80 -17.41
N TRP A 91 -5.21 3.64 -16.76
CA TRP A 91 -4.11 3.38 -15.81
C TRP A 91 -2.73 3.56 -16.46
N ASP A 92 -2.50 3.02 -17.65
CA ASP A 92 -1.24 3.24 -18.38
C ASP A 92 -0.93 4.72 -18.58
N GLN A 93 -1.95 5.55 -18.88
CA GLN A 93 -1.77 6.99 -19.04
C GLN A 93 -1.48 7.68 -17.71
N VAL A 94 -2.12 7.29 -16.61
CA VAL A 94 -1.83 7.83 -15.27
C VAL A 94 -0.36 7.59 -14.90
N VAL A 95 0.14 6.37 -15.11
CA VAL A 95 1.55 6.03 -14.83
C VAL A 95 2.50 6.77 -15.78
N LEU A 96 2.17 6.86 -17.06
CA LEU A 96 3.00 7.56 -18.05
C LEU A 96 3.06 9.07 -17.80
N ASP A 97 1.95 9.69 -17.41
CA ASP A 97 1.90 11.12 -17.12
C ASP A 97 2.72 11.48 -15.88
N LEU A 98 2.72 10.62 -14.85
CA LEU A 98 3.61 10.78 -13.70
C LEU A 98 5.08 10.85 -14.16
N VAL A 99 5.53 9.88 -14.97
CA VAL A 99 6.92 9.86 -15.47
C VAL A 99 7.22 11.06 -16.35
N ARG A 100 6.30 11.47 -17.22
CA ARG A 100 6.48 12.63 -18.12
C ARG A 100 6.49 13.97 -17.40
N ALA A 101 5.86 14.04 -16.22
CA ALA A 101 5.91 15.24 -15.39
C ALA A 101 7.30 15.49 -14.81
N GLU A 102 8.15 14.46 -14.74
CA GLU A 102 9.51 14.56 -14.19
C GLU A 102 10.54 14.87 -15.29
N PRO A 103 11.06 16.12 -15.39
CA PRO A 103 11.93 16.53 -16.49
C PRO A 103 13.30 15.85 -16.49
N ASN A 104 13.72 15.30 -15.35
CA ASN A 104 15.00 14.60 -15.21
C ASN A 104 14.91 13.09 -15.54
N VAL A 105 13.73 12.57 -15.87
CA VAL A 105 13.58 11.18 -16.32
C VAL A 105 13.67 11.10 -17.85
N HIS A 106 14.69 10.39 -18.32
CA HIS A 106 14.89 10.02 -19.71
C HIS A 106 14.28 8.63 -19.93
N LEU A 107 13.09 8.60 -20.51
CA LEU A 107 12.31 7.37 -20.70
C LEU A 107 12.68 6.64 -22.00
N HIS A 108 13.12 5.38 -21.88
CA HIS A 108 13.47 4.50 -22.99
C HIS A 108 12.52 3.29 -23.03
N LEU A 109 11.38 3.46 -23.72
CA LEU A 109 10.43 2.37 -24.00
C LEU A 109 10.97 1.43 -25.08
N ASN A 110 10.45 0.20 -25.13
CA ASN A 110 10.81 -0.82 -26.12
C ASN A 110 12.33 -1.06 -26.26
N THR A 111 13.08 -0.87 -25.19
CA THR A 111 14.54 -0.99 -25.15
C THR A 111 14.92 -2.23 -24.34
N ASP A 112 15.37 -3.26 -25.05
CA ASP A 112 15.72 -4.57 -24.51
C ASP A 112 17.18 -4.58 -24.07
N VAL A 113 17.45 -4.58 -22.75
CA VAL A 113 18.82 -4.66 -22.21
C VAL A 113 19.38 -6.06 -22.45
N ARG A 114 20.59 -6.14 -23.02
CA ARG A 114 21.20 -7.41 -23.48
C ARG A 114 22.55 -7.71 -22.86
N THR A 115 23.30 -6.69 -22.52
CA THR A 115 24.64 -6.84 -21.96
C THR A 115 24.86 -5.88 -20.80
N VAL A 116 25.65 -6.33 -19.85
CA VAL A 116 26.15 -5.54 -18.72
C VAL A 116 27.66 -5.67 -18.73
N GLN A 117 28.36 -4.54 -18.63
CA GLN A 117 29.82 -4.52 -18.48
C GLN A 117 30.16 -4.25 -17.03
N THR A 118 31.14 -4.99 -16.51
CA THR A 118 31.63 -4.86 -15.14
C THR A 118 33.14 -4.67 -15.10
N THR A 119 33.62 -4.12 -14.00
CA THR A 119 35.03 -4.06 -13.61
C THR A 119 35.19 -4.61 -12.20
N ASP A 120 36.38 -5.11 -11.89
CA ASP A 120 36.77 -5.48 -10.53
C ASP A 120 37.60 -4.32 -9.96
N ASP A 121 37.02 -3.55 -9.04
CA ASP A 121 37.70 -2.45 -8.36
C ASP A 121 37.80 -2.78 -6.87
N ASP A 122 39.02 -2.76 -6.31
CA ASP A 122 39.30 -3.08 -4.89
C ASP A 122 38.68 -4.39 -4.36
N GLY A 123 38.52 -5.38 -5.24
CA GLY A 123 38.00 -6.71 -4.89
C GLY A 123 36.47 -6.82 -4.87
N ALA A 124 35.75 -5.80 -5.33
CA ALA A 124 34.30 -5.83 -5.52
C ALA A 124 33.92 -5.60 -6.99
N THR A 125 32.95 -6.37 -7.48
CA THR A 125 32.42 -6.20 -8.84
C THR A 125 31.63 -4.89 -8.92
N ARG A 126 31.84 -4.12 -9.99
CA ARG A 126 31.13 -2.86 -10.24
C ARG A 126 30.60 -2.82 -11.66
N ILE A 127 29.35 -2.42 -11.84
CA ILE A 127 28.77 -2.20 -13.18
C ILE A 127 29.30 -0.87 -13.74
N THR A 128 29.79 -0.91 -14.98
CA THR A 128 30.26 0.28 -15.72
C THR A 128 29.26 0.73 -16.77
N SER A 129 28.56 -0.21 -17.41
CA SER A 129 27.53 0.11 -18.40
C SER A 129 26.49 -1.00 -18.55
N VAL A 130 25.31 -0.62 -19.04
CA VAL A 130 24.29 -1.54 -19.57
C VAL A 130 23.97 -1.15 -21.01
N THR A 131 23.85 -2.10 -21.93
CA THR A 131 23.54 -1.82 -23.33
C THR A 131 22.20 -2.45 -23.71
N GLY A 132 21.33 -1.63 -24.30
CA GLY A 132 20.01 -2.03 -24.74
C GLY A 132 19.76 -1.80 -26.24
N TRP A 133 18.86 -2.60 -26.80
CA TRP A 133 18.46 -2.56 -28.21
C TRP A 133 17.01 -2.14 -28.36
N THR A 134 16.77 -1.09 -29.15
CA THR A 134 15.43 -0.63 -29.52
C THR A 134 15.11 -1.08 -30.94
N MET A 135 14.28 -2.11 -31.08
CA MET A 135 13.99 -2.74 -32.38
C MET A 135 13.37 -1.76 -33.38
N GLY A 136 12.40 -0.95 -32.94
CA GLY A 136 11.66 -0.05 -33.83
C GLY A 136 12.50 1.09 -34.44
N SER A 137 13.65 1.39 -33.85
CA SER A 137 14.56 2.44 -34.34
C SER A 137 15.93 1.91 -34.79
N GLU A 138 16.13 0.59 -34.75
CA GLU A 138 17.43 -0.06 -35.03
C GLU A 138 18.61 0.60 -34.28
N LEU A 139 18.35 1.00 -33.02
CA LEU A 139 19.26 1.76 -32.17
C LEU A 139 19.79 0.89 -31.03
N GLU A 140 21.11 0.81 -30.92
CA GLU A 140 21.79 0.29 -29.75
C GLU A 140 22.20 1.46 -28.84
N THR A 141 21.81 1.43 -27.57
CA THR A 141 22.12 2.49 -26.61
C THR A 141 22.89 1.91 -25.44
N THR A 142 24.07 2.46 -25.17
CA THR A 142 24.88 2.13 -23.98
C THR A 142 24.67 3.21 -22.93
N PHE A 143 24.19 2.79 -21.75
CA PHE A 143 23.93 3.66 -20.61
C PHE A 143 25.03 3.49 -19.58
N THR A 144 25.55 4.61 -19.08
CA THR A 144 26.56 4.64 -18.01
C THR A 144 26.06 5.46 -16.83
N ALA A 145 26.35 5.00 -15.61
CA ALA A 145 26.03 5.70 -14.38
C ALA A 145 26.94 5.24 -13.23
N PRO A 146 27.08 6.03 -12.16
CA PRO A 146 27.75 5.56 -10.95
C PRO A 146 26.93 4.48 -10.20
N VAL A 147 25.61 4.43 -10.37
CA VAL A 147 24.72 3.46 -9.70
C VAL A 147 23.64 2.94 -10.64
N PHE A 148 23.30 1.66 -10.49
CA PHE A 148 22.31 0.96 -11.30
C PHE A 148 21.24 0.33 -10.40
N LEU A 149 19.99 0.35 -10.87
CA LEU A 149 18.86 -0.32 -10.22
C LEU A 149 18.29 -1.39 -11.16
N ASP A 150 18.28 -2.64 -10.69
CA ASP A 150 17.53 -3.72 -11.33
C ASP A 150 16.10 -3.77 -10.79
N CYS A 151 15.15 -3.39 -11.64
CA CYS A 151 13.72 -3.44 -11.39
C CYS A 151 13.00 -4.28 -12.46
N THR A 152 13.69 -5.20 -13.16
CA THR A 152 13.09 -5.97 -14.27
C THR A 152 12.08 -7.02 -13.79
N GLY A 153 12.06 -7.32 -12.50
CA GLY A 153 11.28 -8.39 -11.90
C GLY A 153 11.88 -9.78 -12.07
N ASP A 154 12.61 -10.02 -13.17
CA ASP A 154 13.35 -11.28 -13.42
C ASP A 154 14.81 -11.25 -12.92
N GLY A 155 15.26 -10.11 -12.41
CA GLY A 155 16.64 -9.89 -11.97
C GLY A 155 17.65 -10.02 -13.11
N LEU A 156 17.38 -9.40 -14.26
CA LEU A 156 18.21 -9.56 -15.46
C LEU A 156 19.56 -8.86 -15.32
N VAL A 157 19.56 -7.60 -14.88
CA VAL A 157 20.78 -6.77 -14.81
C VAL A 157 21.72 -7.31 -13.75
N GLY A 158 21.21 -7.65 -12.57
CA GLY A 158 22.05 -8.22 -11.51
C GLY A 158 22.60 -9.59 -11.89
N ALA A 159 21.82 -10.44 -12.57
CA ALA A 159 22.33 -11.73 -13.05
C ALA A 159 23.44 -11.55 -14.10
N LEU A 160 23.27 -10.63 -15.05
CA LEU A 160 24.31 -10.30 -16.04
C LEU A 160 25.56 -9.64 -15.42
N ALA A 161 25.39 -8.93 -14.30
CA ALA A 161 26.48 -8.35 -13.52
C ALA A 161 27.22 -9.37 -12.64
N GLY A 162 26.69 -10.59 -12.49
CA GLY A 162 27.25 -11.63 -11.63
C GLY A 162 26.88 -11.52 -10.15
N ALA A 163 25.81 -10.79 -9.80
CA ALA A 163 25.30 -10.73 -8.43
C ALA A 163 24.75 -12.10 -7.99
N SER A 164 24.95 -12.50 -6.73
CA SER A 164 24.34 -13.71 -6.18
C SER A 164 22.82 -13.61 -6.13
N TYR A 165 22.14 -14.69 -6.50
CA TYR A 165 20.69 -14.83 -6.42
C TYR A 165 20.28 -16.27 -6.06
N ARG A 166 19.01 -16.43 -5.74
CA ARG A 166 18.29 -17.69 -5.55
C ARG A 166 17.18 -17.80 -6.60
N ILE A 167 16.89 -19.03 -6.99
CA ILE A 167 15.70 -19.46 -7.75
C ILE A 167 15.15 -20.65 -6.98
N GLY A 168 13.83 -20.85 -6.99
CA GLY A 168 13.21 -21.99 -6.33
C GLY A 168 12.86 -21.70 -4.86
N ARG A 169 12.74 -22.75 -4.05
CA ARG A 169 12.39 -22.65 -2.63
C ARG A 169 13.53 -23.13 -1.76
N GLU A 170 13.85 -22.36 -0.73
CA GLU A 170 14.84 -22.77 0.27
C GLU A 170 14.30 -23.91 1.14
N GLY A 171 15.20 -24.74 1.67
CA GLY A 171 14.81 -25.80 2.60
C GLY A 171 14.48 -25.24 3.98
N ARG A 172 13.53 -25.87 4.68
CA ARG A 172 13.04 -25.48 6.02
C ARG A 172 14.17 -25.21 7.01
N ASP A 173 15.24 -25.99 6.99
CA ASP A 173 16.36 -25.87 7.93
C ASP A 173 17.29 -24.67 7.64
N GLU A 174 17.26 -24.06 6.45
CA GLU A 174 18.13 -22.92 6.08
C GLU A 174 17.78 -21.67 6.89
N TYR A 175 16.49 -21.38 7.03
CA TYR A 175 15.97 -20.21 7.77
C TYR A 175 15.02 -20.56 8.92
N GLY A 176 14.70 -21.85 9.13
CA GLY A 176 13.73 -22.30 10.13
C GLY A 176 12.27 -21.98 9.76
N GLU A 177 11.95 -21.86 8.48
CA GLU A 177 10.64 -21.46 7.95
C GLU A 177 9.67 -22.62 7.89
N GLU A 178 8.59 -22.55 8.67
CA GLU A 178 7.57 -23.60 8.78
C GLU A 178 6.98 -23.99 7.42
N TRP A 179 6.75 -22.98 6.58
CA TRP A 179 6.08 -23.13 5.28
C TRP A 179 7.04 -23.45 4.13
N ALA A 180 8.35 -23.46 4.40
CA ALA A 180 9.33 -23.90 3.41
C ALA A 180 9.32 -25.45 3.28
N PRO A 181 9.66 -25.99 2.10
CA PRO A 181 9.77 -27.44 1.88
C PRO A 181 10.87 -28.06 2.76
N GLU A 182 10.81 -29.37 3.02
CA GLU A 182 11.82 -30.04 3.85
C GLU A 182 13.23 -29.98 3.24
N GLN A 183 13.33 -29.99 1.91
CA GLN A 183 14.57 -29.88 1.16
C GLN A 183 14.40 -28.76 0.12
N PRO A 184 15.47 -28.05 -0.26
CA PRO A 184 15.39 -27.06 -1.30
C PRO A 184 15.08 -27.70 -2.66
N ASP A 185 14.36 -26.97 -3.50
CA ASP A 185 14.00 -27.34 -4.87
C ASP A 185 13.94 -26.11 -5.78
N ASP A 186 13.76 -26.35 -7.09
CA ASP A 186 13.71 -25.31 -8.11
C ASP A 186 12.27 -24.84 -8.43
N GLU A 187 11.29 -25.15 -7.57
CA GLU A 187 9.89 -24.83 -7.83
C GLU A 187 9.56 -23.35 -7.53
N LEU A 188 8.67 -22.77 -8.32
CA LEU A 188 8.32 -21.35 -8.30
C LEU A 188 6.82 -21.16 -8.16
N LEU A 189 6.41 -19.93 -7.83
CA LEU A 189 5.07 -19.47 -8.14
C LEU A 189 4.89 -19.39 -9.68
N GLY A 190 3.77 -19.92 -10.18
CA GLY A 190 3.48 -19.96 -11.60
C GLY A 190 3.24 -18.56 -12.20
N SER A 191 3.05 -18.51 -13.51
CA SER A 191 2.64 -17.28 -14.19
C SER A 191 1.14 -17.26 -14.42
N SER A 192 0.51 -16.09 -14.28
CA SER A 192 -0.93 -15.96 -14.49
C SER A 192 -1.26 -15.37 -15.87
N ILE A 193 -2.40 -15.72 -16.45
CA ILE A 193 -2.96 -15.03 -17.61
C ILE A 193 -4.44 -14.76 -17.38
N PHE A 194 -4.92 -13.60 -17.84
CA PHE A 194 -6.30 -13.20 -17.62
C PHE A 194 -7.04 -12.97 -18.93
N PHE A 195 -8.36 -12.88 -18.79
CA PHE A 195 -9.26 -12.49 -19.87
C PHE A 195 -10.36 -11.58 -19.33
N SER A 196 -10.97 -10.80 -20.22
CA SER A 196 -12.17 -10.02 -19.91
C SER A 196 -13.26 -10.29 -20.92
N THR A 197 -14.48 -10.08 -20.49
CA THR A 197 -15.72 -10.31 -21.22
C THR A 197 -16.60 -9.07 -21.11
N HIS A 198 -17.53 -8.92 -22.04
CA HIS A 198 -18.56 -7.90 -21.93
C HIS A 198 -19.88 -8.40 -22.51
N ASP A 199 -20.99 -7.80 -22.06
CA ASP A 199 -22.32 -8.06 -22.61
C ASP A 199 -22.54 -7.22 -23.87
N THR A 200 -22.91 -7.89 -24.96
CA THR A 200 -23.24 -7.23 -26.25
C THR A 200 -24.72 -6.87 -26.37
N GLY A 201 -25.57 -7.37 -25.48
CA GLY A 201 -27.02 -7.22 -25.51
C GLY A 201 -27.73 -8.05 -26.60
N ARG A 202 -27.01 -8.94 -27.28
CA ARG A 202 -27.56 -9.84 -28.32
C ARG A 202 -26.89 -11.21 -28.26
N PRO A 203 -27.53 -12.29 -28.73
CA PRO A 203 -26.91 -13.62 -28.69
C PRO A 203 -25.59 -13.67 -29.48
N GLU A 204 -24.54 -14.18 -28.83
CA GLU A 204 -23.20 -14.32 -29.40
C GLU A 204 -22.77 -15.80 -29.37
N LYS A 205 -22.25 -16.29 -30.50
CA LYS A 205 -21.76 -17.67 -30.63
C LYS A 205 -20.27 -17.72 -30.33
N PHE A 206 -19.86 -18.67 -29.50
CA PHE A 206 -18.45 -19.01 -29.33
C PHE A 206 -18.12 -20.38 -29.93
N VAL A 207 -17.04 -20.47 -30.69
CA VAL A 207 -16.46 -21.74 -31.16
C VAL A 207 -15.06 -21.80 -30.58
N PRO A 208 -14.76 -22.76 -29.69
CA PRO A 208 -13.46 -22.81 -29.04
C PRO A 208 -12.35 -23.08 -30.07
N PRO A 209 -11.18 -22.43 -29.94
CA PRO A 209 -10.01 -22.78 -30.73
C PRO A 209 -9.54 -24.20 -30.37
N SER A 210 -8.76 -24.82 -31.27
CA SER A 210 -8.28 -26.21 -31.08
C SER A 210 -7.35 -26.41 -29.87
N ILE A 211 -6.86 -25.31 -29.27
CA ILE A 211 -6.01 -25.35 -28.08
C ILE A 211 -6.81 -25.34 -26.78
N ALA A 212 -8.13 -25.10 -26.83
CA ALA A 212 -8.96 -25.03 -25.64
C ALA A 212 -8.90 -26.36 -24.87
N VAL A 213 -8.59 -26.26 -23.58
CA VAL A 213 -8.53 -27.41 -22.68
C VAL A 213 -9.96 -27.90 -22.41
N ASP A 214 -10.19 -29.20 -22.55
CA ASP A 214 -11.43 -29.82 -22.11
C ASP A 214 -11.45 -29.88 -20.58
N LEU A 215 -12.13 -28.91 -19.95
CA LEU A 215 -12.15 -28.80 -18.51
C LEU A 215 -12.74 -30.03 -17.81
N ALA A 216 -13.61 -30.80 -18.47
CA ALA A 216 -14.19 -32.02 -17.90
C ALA A 216 -13.15 -33.15 -17.72
N ALA A 217 -12.01 -33.06 -18.41
CA ALA A 217 -10.88 -33.98 -18.26
C ALA A 217 -9.84 -33.49 -17.24
N THR A 218 -10.11 -32.39 -16.53
CA THR A 218 -9.18 -31.74 -15.59
C THR A 218 -9.79 -31.61 -14.20
N PRO A 219 -8.98 -31.40 -13.15
CA PRO A 219 -9.49 -31.11 -11.81
C PRO A 219 -10.07 -29.69 -11.65
N ILE A 220 -9.99 -28.83 -12.68
CA ILE A 220 -10.31 -27.40 -12.58
C ILE A 220 -11.75 -27.17 -12.10
N LEU A 221 -12.74 -27.83 -12.73
CA LEU A 221 -14.15 -27.67 -12.36
C LEU A 221 -14.48 -28.13 -10.94
N ALA A 222 -13.65 -28.99 -10.35
CA ALA A 222 -13.84 -29.48 -9.00
C ALA A 222 -13.23 -28.54 -7.95
N ASN A 223 -12.15 -27.84 -8.29
CA ASN A 223 -11.31 -27.12 -7.32
C ASN A 223 -11.23 -25.61 -7.55
N ARG A 224 -11.84 -25.10 -8.63
CA ARG A 224 -11.84 -23.68 -8.96
C ARG A 224 -13.28 -23.24 -9.25
N ALA A 225 -13.79 -22.31 -8.46
CA ALA A 225 -15.04 -21.61 -8.74
C ALA A 225 -14.94 -20.83 -10.06
N ILE A 226 -16.00 -20.91 -10.87
CA ILE A 226 -16.15 -20.17 -12.11
C ILE A 226 -17.51 -19.48 -12.06
N THR A 227 -17.52 -18.16 -12.18
CA THR A 227 -18.73 -17.35 -12.01
C THR A 227 -18.95 -16.44 -13.22
N THR A 228 -20.20 -16.36 -13.69
CA THR A 228 -20.58 -15.38 -14.70
C THR A 228 -20.52 -13.97 -14.11
N GLY A 229 -19.69 -13.10 -14.69
CA GLY A 229 -19.52 -11.70 -14.25
C GLY A 229 -18.09 -11.41 -13.78
N ASP A 230 -17.37 -12.43 -13.34
CA ASP A 230 -15.95 -12.32 -13.02
C ASP A 230 -15.16 -11.96 -14.27
N ASN A 231 -14.17 -11.08 -14.09
CA ASN A 231 -13.34 -10.57 -15.17
C ASN A 231 -11.91 -10.30 -14.69
N GLY A 232 -10.94 -10.47 -15.60
CA GLY A 232 -9.55 -10.11 -15.36
C GLY A 232 -8.96 -10.87 -14.16
N CYS A 233 -8.41 -10.11 -13.22
CA CYS A 233 -7.70 -10.63 -12.05
C CYS A 233 -8.62 -11.33 -11.02
N ASN A 234 -9.95 -11.35 -11.18
CA ASN A 234 -10.81 -12.26 -10.42
C ASN A 234 -10.38 -13.74 -10.65
N TYR A 235 -9.92 -14.05 -11.85
CA TYR A 235 -9.36 -15.34 -12.21
C TYR A 235 -7.85 -15.42 -11.93
N TRP A 236 -7.38 -14.87 -10.80
CA TRP A 236 -5.95 -14.85 -10.44
C TRP A 236 -5.32 -16.24 -10.38
N TRP A 237 -6.13 -17.27 -10.14
CA TRP A 237 -5.77 -18.68 -10.05
C TRP A 237 -5.57 -19.37 -11.40
N ILE A 238 -5.87 -18.68 -12.53
CA ILE A 238 -5.46 -19.15 -13.87
C ILE A 238 -3.95 -18.93 -13.98
N GLU A 239 -3.24 -19.87 -13.37
CA GLU A 239 -1.81 -19.84 -13.15
C GLU A 239 -1.22 -21.21 -13.45
N TRP A 240 -0.03 -21.25 -14.03
CA TRP A 240 0.68 -22.50 -14.33
C TRP A 240 2.17 -22.25 -14.56
N GLY A 241 2.96 -23.33 -14.49
CA GLY A 241 4.38 -23.33 -14.81
C GLY A 241 5.32 -23.19 -13.61
N GLY A 242 4.84 -23.39 -12.38
CA GLY A 242 5.67 -23.36 -11.19
C GLY A 242 6.76 -24.44 -11.14
N GLU A 243 6.54 -25.57 -11.84
CA GLU A 243 7.53 -26.64 -12.01
C GLU A 243 8.50 -26.40 -13.20
N LEU A 244 8.36 -25.28 -13.90
CA LEU A 244 9.15 -24.94 -15.09
C LEU A 244 9.99 -23.69 -14.83
N ASP A 245 11.04 -23.50 -15.63
CA ASP A 245 11.70 -22.18 -15.68
C ASP A 245 10.77 -21.18 -16.38
N THR A 246 10.19 -20.29 -15.58
CA THR A 246 9.16 -19.32 -16.01
C THR A 246 9.66 -18.30 -17.03
N VAL A 247 10.98 -18.16 -17.21
CA VAL A 247 11.58 -17.26 -18.20
C VAL A 247 11.91 -18.00 -19.49
N THR A 248 12.57 -19.16 -19.43
CA THR A 248 12.96 -19.89 -20.65
C THR A 248 11.77 -20.58 -21.32
N GLU A 249 10.81 -21.09 -20.54
CA GLU A 249 9.61 -21.78 -21.04
C GLU A 249 8.39 -20.84 -21.16
N ASN A 250 8.61 -19.51 -21.13
CA ASN A 250 7.54 -18.49 -21.12
C ASN A 250 6.46 -18.71 -22.20
N GLU A 251 6.87 -19.03 -23.44
CA GLU A 251 5.92 -19.24 -24.55
C GLU A 251 5.09 -20.50 -24.37
N ARG A 252 5.68 -21.58 -23.83
CA ARG A 252 4.96 -22.82 -23.51
C ARG A 252 3.95 -22.58 -22.40
N ILE A 253 4.36 -21.85 -21.35
CA ILE A 253 3.47 -21.47 -20.25
C ILE A 253 2.30 -20.61 -20.77
N ARG A 254 2.57 -19.63 -21.65
CA ARG A 254 1.52 -18.84 -22.29
C ARG A 254 0.53 -19.71 -23.06
N ASP A 255 1.00 -20.60 -23.91
CA ASP A 255 0.14 -21.40 -24.79
C ASP A 255 -0.75 -22.35 -23.98
N GLU A 256 -0.22 -22.93 -22.91
CA GLU A 256 -0.99 -23.75 -21.96
C GLU A 256 -2.08 -22.91 -21.27
N LEU A 257 -1.72 -21.74 -20.73
CA LEU A 257 -2.65 -20.85 -20.06
C LEU A 257 -3.72 -20.30 -21.01
N TRP A 258 -3.40 -20.06 -22.29
CA TRP A 258 -4.42 -19.78 -23.31
C TRP A 258 -5.39 -20.93 -23.49
N GLY A 259 -4.88 -22.17 -23.54
CA GLY A 259 -5.74 -23.35 -23.57
C GLY A 259 -6.71 -23.40 -22.40
N VAL A 260 -6.24 -23.11 -21.18
CA VAL A 260 -7.07 -23.02 -19.98
C VAL A 260 -8.09 -21.90 -20.08
N VAL A 261 -7.70 -20.67 -20.46
CA VAL A 261 -8.63 -19.54 -20.64
C VAL A 261 -9.72 -19.86 -21.64
N TYR A 262 -9.37 -20.39 -22.81
CA TYR A 262 -10.37 -20.75 -23.81
C TYR A 262 -11.24 -21.93 -23.38
N GLY A 263 -10.72 -22.84 -22.56
CA GLY A 263 -11.50 -23.91 -21.91
C GLY A 263 -12.51 -23.38 -20.89
N VAL A 264 -12.08 -22.45 -20.03
CA VAL A 264 -12.97 -21.74 -19.08
C VAL A 264 -14.05 -20.99 -19.82
N TRP A 265 -13.69 -20.24 -20.87
CA TRP A 265 -14.68 -19.50 -21.65
C TRP A 265 -15.62 -20.41 -22.43
N ASP A 266 -15.14 -21.53 -22.97
CA ASP A 266 -16.00 -22.56 -23.59
C ASP A 266 -17.00 -23.13 -22.58
N HIS A 267 -16.54 -23.45 -21.37
CA HIS A 267 -17.41 -23.93 -20.30
C HIS A 267 -18.49 -22.90 -19.94
N ILE A 268 -18.12 -21.61 -19.81
CA ILE A 268 -19.08 -20.52 -19.55
C ILE A 268 -20.10 -20.41 -20.70
N LYS A 269 -19.64 -20.38 -21.96
CA LYS A 269 -20.50 -20.11 -23.12
C LYS A 269 -21.34 -21.29 -23.60
N ASN A 270 -20.82 -22.50 -23.52
CA ASN A 270 -21.36 -23.65 -24.26
C ASN A 270 -21.86 -24.79 -23.36
N SER A 271 -21.58 -24.79 -22.05
CA SER A 271 -22.07 -25.85 -21.15
C SER A 271 -23.57 -25.78 -20.86
N GLY A 272 -24.19 -24.61 -21.02
CA GLY A 272 -25.57 -24.34 -20.61
C GLY A 272 -25.74 -24.12 -19.11
N SER A 273 -24.65 -24.03 -18.33
CA SER A 273 -24.68 -23.85 -16.87
C SER A 273 -24.73 -22.37 -16.43
N PHE A 274 -24.61 -21.44 -17.38
CA PHE A 274 -24.42 -20.01 -17.12
C PHE A 274 -25.31 -19.16 -18.01
N ASP A 275 -25.78 -18.03 -17.49
CA ASP A 275 -26.45 -17.00 -18.30
C ASP A 275 -25.41 -16.18 -19.07
N ALA A 276 -24.91 -16.76 -20.16
CA ALA A 276 -23.82 -16.20 -20.94
C ALA A 276 -24.17 -15.98 -22.42
N ASP A 277 -25.45 -16.10 -22.80
CA ASP A 277 -25.90 -16.08 -24.21
C ASP A 277 -25.44 -14.80 -24.94
N THR A 278 -25.46 -13.65 -24.27
CA THR A 278 -25.12 -12.35 -24.86
C THR A 278 -23.70 -11.88 -24.58
N LEU A 279 -22.95 -12.62 -23.75
CA LEU A 279 -21.58 -12.29 -23.39
C LEU A 279 -20.61 -12.69 -24.52
N THR A 280 -19.58 -11.87 -24.71
CA THR A 280 -18.47 -12.15 -25.63
C THR A 280 -17.13 -11.95 -24.95
N LEU A 281 -16.09 -12.58 -25.48
CA LEU A 281 -14.71 -12.39 -25.05
C LEU A 281 -14.19 -11.07 -25.62
N ASP A 282 -13.72 -10.19 -24.74
CA ASP A 282 -13.23 -8.85 -25.09
C ASP A 282 -11.71 -8.85 -25.28
N TRP A 283 -10.99 -9.51 -24.37
CA TRP A 283 -9.53 -9.52 -24.34
C TRP A 283 -9.02 -10.78 -23.66
N VAL A 284 -7.88 -11.28 -24.13
CA VAL A 284 -7.06 -12.31 -23.48
C VAL A 284 -5.64 -11.77 -23.41
N GLY A 285 -4.98 -11.93 -22.26
CA GLY A 285 -3.59 -11.54 -22.09
C GLY A 285 -2.69 -12.19 -23.12
N ALA A 286 -1.77 -11.43 -23.70
CA ALA A 286 -0.83 -11.94 -24.70
C ALA A 286 0.48 -12.46 -24.07
N ILE A 287 0.72 -12.11 -22.81
CA ILE A 287 1.97 -12.37 -22.09
C ILE A 287 1.61 -12.80 -20.68
N PRO A 288 2.24 -13.87 -20.16
CA PRO A 288 2.04 -14.29 -18.78
C PRO A 288 2.56 -13.24 -17.78
N GLY A 289 1.76 -12.97 -16.76
CA GLY A 289 2.17 -12.23 -15.58
C GLY A 289 3.01 -13.10 -14.67
N LYS A 290 4.33 -13.11 -14.86
CA LYS A 290 5.27 -13.84 -14.00
C LYS A 290 5.18 -13.38 -12.55
N ARG A 291 5.11 -14.30 -11.58
CA ARG A 291 5.06 -13.96 -10.15
C ARG A 291 6.43 -13.95 -9.49
N GLU A 292 7.28 -14.89 -9.90
CA GLU A 292 8.55 -15.18 -9.25
C GLU A 292 9.60 -15.60 -10.28
N TYR A 293 10.84 -15.22 -10.01
CA TYR A 293 12.01 -15.81 -10.66
C TYR A 293 13.26 -15.63 -9.77
N ARG A 294 14.22 -14.78 -10.14
CA ARG A 294 15.43 -14.54 -9.34
C ARG A 294 15.16 -13.63 -8.16
N ARG A 295 15.47 -14.10 -6.96
CA ARG A 295 15.55 -13.29 -5.73
C ARG A 295 17.02 -13.01 -5.43
N PHE A 296 17.45 -11.75 -5.46
CA PHE A 296 18.86 -11.42 -5.22
C PHE A 296 19.25 -11.57 -3.76
N VAL A 297 20.55 -11.77 -3.50
CA VAL A 297 21.09 -11.82 -2.15
C VAL A 297 21.62 -10.44 -1.77
N GLY A 298 21.01 -9.83 -0.77
CA GLY A 298 21.53 -8.67 -0.05
C GLY A 298 22.19 -9.05 1.27
N ASP A 299 22.54 -8.06 2.09
CA ASP A 299 23.08 -8.32 3.44
C ASP A 299 22.02 -8.80 4.43
N HIS A 300 20.73 -8.77 4.04
CA HIS A 300 19.65 -9.45 4.74
C HIS A 300 18.68 -10.08 3.75
N THR A 301 18.37 -11.35 3.98
CA THR A 301 17.26 -12.05 3.35
C THR A 301 16.07 -11.99 4.31
N LEU A 302 14.99 -11.29 3.93
CA LEU A 302 13.76 -11.30 4.71
C LEU A 302 13.20 -12.72 4.81
N THR A 303 12.74 -13.12 6.01
CA THR A 303 12.17 -14.45 6.26
C THR A 303 10.74 -14.40 6.81
N GLN A 304 10.04 -15.52 6.79
CA GLN A 304 8.71 -15.72 7.35
C GLN A 304 8.60 -15.16 8.78
N GLN A 305 9.60 -15.39 9.61
CA GLN A 305 9.60 -14.96 11.01
C GLN A 305 9.75 -13.45 11.12
N ASP A 306 10.56 -12.81 10.27
CA ASP A 306 10.66 -11.35 10.27
C ASP A 306 9.29 -10.70 10.01
N LEU A 307 8.51 -11.27 9.08
CA LEU A 307 7.15 -10.84 8.75
C LEU A 307 6.17 -11.13 9.89
N LEU A 308 6.02 -12.39 10.30
CA LEU A 308 5.03 -12.81 11.30
C LEU A 308 5.29 -12.19 12.69
N SER A 309 6.56 -12.05 13.08
CA SER A 309 6.91 -11.35 14.32
C SER A 309 6.86 -9.83 14.19
N GLN A 310 6.56 -9.28 13.00
CA GLN A 310 6.64 -7.86 12.65
C GLN A 310 7.90 -7.23 13.23
N ARG A 311 9.06 -7.78 12.86
CA ARG A 311 10.36 -7.38 13.38
C ARG A 311 10.65 -5.94 12.99
N THR A 312 11.08 -5.13 13.95
CA THR A 312 11.55 -3.77 13.69
C THR A 312 13.00 -3.79 13.23
N PHE A 313 13.30 -3.09 12.15
CA PHE A 313 14.65 -2.95 11.64
C PHE A 313 15.17 -1.50 11.81
N PRO A 314 16.41 -1.30 12.32
CA PRO A 314 16.97 0.04 12.47
C PRO A 314 17.16 0.75 11.12
N ASP A 315 17.31 -0.03 10.06
CA ASP A 315 17.48 0.39 8.68
C ASP A 315 16.24 0.15 7.81
N THR A 316 15.04 0.17 8.41
CA THR A 316 13.78 0.10 7.65
C THR A 316 13.70 1.25 6.63
N VAL A 317 13.23 0.95 5.42
CA VAL A 317 13.07 1.93 4.32
C VAL A 317 11.80 1.73 3.50
N ALA A 318 11.08 0.62 3.74
CA ALA A 318 9.79 0.33 3.14
C ALA A 318 9.00 -0.57 4.10
N TYR A 319 7.75 -0.87 3.77
CA TYR A 319 6.91 -1.75 4.58
C TYR A 319 5.95 -2.56 3.70
N GLY A 320 5.46 -3.67 4.23
CA GLY A 320 4.40 -4.48 3.63
C GLY A 320 3.29 -4.81 4.62
N GLY A 321 2.28 -5.53 4.14
CA GLY A 321 1.12 -5.94 4.94
C GLY A 321 0.21 -6.97 4.27
N TRP A 322 0.54 -7.37 3.04
CA TRP A 322 -0.10 -8.50 2.36
C TRP A 322 0.15 -9.79 3.13
N SER A 323 -0.74 -10.77 3.01
CA SER A 323 -0.50 -12.11 3.56
C SER A 323 0.73 -12.76 2.92
N ILE A 324 1.33 -13.73 3.61
CA ILE A 324 2.22 -14.68 2.94
C ILE A 324 1.34 -15.52 2.02
N ASP A 325 1.37 -15.23 0.72
CA ASP A 325 0.50 -15.81 -0.31
C ASP A 325 1.27 -16.76 -1.23
N LEU A 326 1.20 -18.06 -0.91
CA LEU A 326 1.88 -19.14 -1.63
C LEU A 326 0.89 -19.93 -2.49
N HIS A 327 1.27 -20.22 -3.73
CA HIS A 327 0.42 -20.85 -4.74
C HIS A 327 0.95 -22.26 -5.01
N PRO A 328 0.08 -23.24 -5.31
CA PRO A 328 0.53 -24.57 -5.66
C PRO A 328 1.33 -24.54 -6.97
N VAL A 329 2.37 -25.33 -7.06
CA VAL A 329 3.34 -25.29 -8.16
C VAL A 329 2.76 -25.85 -9.47
N GLU A 330 1.80 -26.76 -9.35
CA GLU A 330 0.96 -27.29 -10.43
C GLU A 330 -0.08 -26.27 -10.90
N GLY A 331 -0.26 -25.17 -10.17
CA GLY A 331 -1.14 -24.05 -10.48
C GLY A 331 -2.62 -24.44 -10.57
N VAL A 332 -3.24 -24.09 -11.70
CA VAL A 332 -4.66 -24.31 -11.98
C VAL A 332 -5.04 -25.80 -11.99
N TYR A 333 -4.08 -26.69 -12.23
CA TYR A 333 -4.29 -28.14 -12.23
C TYR A 333 -4.12 -28.80 -10.86
N ALA A 334 -3.75 -28.05 -9.81
CA ALA A 334 -3.60 -28.62 -8.49
C ALA A 334 -4.95 -29.13 -7.94
N GLU A 335 -4.91 -30.26 -7.23
CA GLU A 335 -6.07 -30.81 -6.52
C GLU A 335 -6.33 -30.09 -5.18
N THR A 336 -5.38 -29.26 -4.75
CA THR A 336 -5.48 -28.43 -3.55
C THR A 336 -6.11 -27.06 -3.84
N PRO A 337 -6.46 -26.30 -2.78
CA PRO A 337 -6.87 -24.90 -2.92
C PRO A 337 -5.87 -24.04 -3.69
N GLY A 338 -6.35 -22.92 -4.24
CA GLY A 338 -5.59 -22.09 -5.18
C GLY A 338 -4.45 -21.32 -4.54
N ALA A 339 -4.48 -21.10 -3.23
CA ALA A 339 -3.38 -20.55 -2.46
C ALA A 339 -3.47 -20.94 -0.98
N GLN A 340 -2.35 -20.79 -0.27
CA GLN A 340 -2.27 -20.78 1.18
C GLN A 340 -1.89 -19.37 1.64
N GLN A 341 -2.63 -18.82 2.62
CA GLN A 341 -2.44 -17.46 3.09
C GLN A 341 -2.35 -17.33 4.61
N ARG A 342 -1.36 -16.56 5.07
CA ARG A 342 -1.23 -16.16 6.48
C ARG A 342 -0.90 -14.69 6.61
N TYR A 343 -1.72 -13.99 7.37
CA TYR A 343 -1.62 -12.56 7.61
C TYR A 343 -0.75 -12.28 8.83
N THR A 344 -0.10 -11.12 8.79
CA THR A 344 0.51 -10.50 9.96
C THR A 344 -0.53 -9.66 10.71
N ASP A 345 -0.40 -9.47 12.02
CA ASP A 345 -1.36 -8.70 12.84
C ASP A 345 -1.45 -7.19 12.48
N GLY A 346 -0.52 -6.72 11.66
CA GLY A 346 -0.40 -5.37 11.13
C GLY A 346 0.69 -5.32 10.07
N THR A 347 1.18 -4.12 9.74
CA THR A 347 2.29 -3.96 8.79
C THR A 347 3.62 -4.49 9.33
N TYR A 348 4.55 -4.81 8.42
CA TYR A 348 5.92 -5.25 8.72
C TYR A 348 6.96 -4.41 7.96
N ASP A 349 8.16 -4.33 8.52
CA ASP A 349 9.28 -3.54 7.98
C ASP A 349 10.03 -4.27 6.86
N ILE A 350 10.58 -3.51 5.91
CA ILE A 350 11.52 -3.98 4.89
C ILE A 350 12.83 -3.19 5.07
N PRO A 351 13.93 -3.84 5.47
CA PRO A 351 15.21 -3.18 5.71
C PRO A 351 15.96 -2.87 4.41
N PHE A 352 16.76 -1.81 4.42
CA PHE A 352 17.48 -1.33 3.24
C PHE A 352 18.49 -2.34 2.69
N ARG A 353 19.11 -3.12 3.57
CA ARG A 353 19.98 -4.24 3.20
C ARG A 353 19.31 -5.38 2.45
N SER A 354 17.99 -5.36 2.30
CA SER A 354 17.27 -6.24 1.39
C SER A 354 17.09 -5.65 -0.01
N LEU A 355 17.57 -4.42 -0.27
CA LEU A 355 17.41 -3.69 -1.54
C LEU A 355 18.72 -3.43 -2.30
N TYR A 356 19.85 -3.98 -1.84
CA TYR A 356 21.14 -3.89 -2.54
C TYR A 356 21.88 -5.22 -2.61
N SER A 357 22.77 -5.36 -3.59
CA SER A 357 23.54 -6.58 -3.79
C SER A 357 24.64 -6.76 -2.74
N ALA A 358 24.77 -7.98 -2.23
CA ALA A 358 25.90 -8.35 -1.39
C ALA A 358 27.25 -8.27 -2.14
N ASP A 359 27.26 -8.52 -3.46
CA ASP A 359 28.49 -8.78 -4.22
C ASP A 359 28.82 -7.70 -5.28
N VAL A 360 27.82 -6.94 -5.73
CA VAL A 360 28.00 -5.89 -6.75
C VAL A 360 27.86 -4.51 -6.11
N ALA A 361 28.97 -3.79 -6.01
CA ALA A 361 29.12 -2.62 -5.14
C ALA A 361 28.24 -1.41 -5.48
N ASN A 362 27.70 -1.34 -6.70
CA ASN A 362 26.84 -0.23 -7.15
C ASN A 362 25.49 -0.70 -7.72
N LEU A 363 25.03 -1.87 -7.29
CA LEU A 363 23.74 -2.43 -7.69
C LEU A 363 22.74 -2.38 -6.54
N LEU A 364 21.65 -1.66 -6.79
CA LEU A 364 20.41 -1.72 -6.04
C LEU A 364 19.40 -2.59 -6.80
N PHE A 365 18.40 -3.13 -6.11
CA PHE A 365 17.27 -3.81 -6.73
C PHE A 365 16.00 -3.60 -5.92
N ALA A 366 14.86 -3.60 -6.60
CA ALA A 366 13.56 -3.40 -5.98
C ALA A 366 12.45 -4.10 -6.79
N GLY A 367 11.43 -4.56 -6.07
CA GLY A 367 10.30 -5.28 -6.62
C GLY A 367 10.46 -6.79 -6.47
N ARG A 368 10.13 -7.54 -7.53
CA ARG A 368 10.08 -9.01 -7.49
C ARG A 368 11.44 -9.73 -7.45
N ASN A 369 12.52 -8.97 -7.36
CA ASN A 369 13.89 -9.45 -7.25
C ASN A 369 14.54 -9.05 -5.90
N VAL A 370 13.74 -8.57 -4.95
CA VAL A 370 14.14 -8.23 -3.57
C VAL A 370 14.78 -9.42 -2.86
N SER A 371 15.65 -9.13 -1.87
CA SER A 371 16.29 -10.14 -1.03
C SER A 371 15.33 -10.66 0.05
N ALA A 372 14.67 -11.77 -0.27
CA ALA A 372 13.72 -12.47 0.58
C ALA A 372 13.79 -13.98 0.33
N SER A 373 13.47 -14.79 1.33
CA SER A 373 13.18 -16.22 1.15
C SER A 373 11.95 -16.39 0.28
N HIS A 374 11.75 -17.57 -0.32
CA HIS A 374 10.54 -17.87 -1.10
C HIS A 374 9.26 -17.62 -0.28
N VAL A 375 9.26 -17.99 1.00
CA VAL A 375 8.10 -17.82 1.87
C VAL A 375 7.82 -16.33 2.12
N ALA A 376 8.81 -15.55 2.54
CA ALA A 376 8.61 -14.12 2.77
C ALA A 376 8.27 -13.36 1.47
N PHE A 377 8.84 -13.80 0.35
CA PHE A 377 8.57 -13.28 -0.98
C PHE A 377 7.09 -13.35 -1.35
N GLY A 378 6.37 -14.37 -0.87
CA GLY A 378 4.91 -14.51 -1.02
C GLY A 378 4.13 -13.26 -0.60
N SER A 379 4.66 -12.47 0.35
CA SER A 379 4.07 -11.19 0.77
C SER A 379 4.71 -9.98 0.11
N THR A 380 6.04 -9.91 0.01
CA THR A 380 6.74 -8.69 -0.45
C THR A 380 6.59 -8.40 -1.94
N ARG A 381 6.18 -9.39 -2.75
CA ARG A 381 6.12 -9.31 -4.22
C ARG A 381 4.96 -8.51 -4.79
N VAL A 382 4.00 -8.09 -3.97
CA VAL A 382 2.81 -7.36 -4.44
C VAL A 382 3.15 -5.94 -4.87
N MET A 383 2.42 -5.41 -5.86
CA MET A 383 2.93 -4.31 -6.69
C MET A 383 3.00 -2.96 -5.97
N ALA A 384 2.08 -2.66 -5.04
CA ALA A 384 2.17 -1.42 -4.25
C ALA A 384 3.32 -1.49 -3.23
N THR A 385 3.55 -2.64 -2.60
CA THR A 385 4.75 -2.89 -1.77
C THR A 385 6.02 -2.76 -2.61
N CYS A 386 6.06 -3.32 -3.82
CA CYS A 386 7.17 -3.15 -4.76
C CYS A 386 7.41 -1.67 -5.12
N ALA A 387 6.36 -0.85 -5.22
CA ALA A 387 6.48 0.58 -5.47
C ALA A 387 7.17 1.31 -4.30
N THR A 388 6.85 0.96 -3.04
CA THR A 388 7.53 1.54 -1.87
C THR A 388 9.02 1.16 -1.81
N GLN A 389 9.36 -0.09 -2.12
CA GLN A 389 10.74 -0.53 -2.29
C GLN A 389 11.45 0.26 -3.40
N GLY A 390 10.74 0.51 -4.52
CA GLY A 390 11.22 1.33 -5.62
C GLY A 390 11.55 2.75 -5.21
N GLN A 391 10.63 3.44 -4.53
CA GLN A 391 10.86 4.80 -4.02
C GLN A 391 12.05 4.84 -3.04
N ALA A 392 12.19 3.83 -2.18
CA ALA A 392 13.33 3.68 -1.28
C ALA A 392 14.66 3.52 -2.05
N ALA A 393 14.72 2.58 -2.99
CA ALA A 393 15.91 2.32 -3.80
C ALA A 393 16.30 3.53 -4.67
N GLY A 394 15.32 4.22 -5.27
CA GLY A 394 15.56 5.43 -6.06
C GLY A 394 16.12 6.59 -5.24
N THR A 395 15.55 6.82 -4.05
CA THR A 395 16.07 7.80 -3.09
C THR A 395 17.50 7.46 -2.66
N ALA A 396 17.76 6.19 -2.37
CA ALA A 396 19.09 5.71 -2.04
C ALA A 396 20.08 5.91 -3.19
N ALA A 397 19.68 5.63 -4.44
CA ALA A 397 20.50 5.81 -5.62
C ALA A 397 20.91 7.27 -5.83
N HIS A 398 19.99 8.22 -5.63
CA HIS A 398 20.32 9.65 -5.62
C HIS A 398 21.41 9.97 -4.60
N LEU A 399 21.26 9.52 -3.36
CA LEU A 399 22.21 9.79 -2.28
C LEU A 399 23.58 9.15 -2.56
N VAL A 400 23.58 7.91 -3.03
CA VAL A 400 24.78 7.16 -3.46
C VAL A 400 25.52 7.93 -4.55
N ALA A 401 24.83 8.35 -5.62
CA ALA A 401 25.42 9.09 -6.73
C ALA A 401 25.97 10.46 -6.27
N ARG A 402 25.20 11.18 -5.44
CA ARG A 402 25.56 12.52 -4.94
C ARG A 402 26.75 12.52 -3.99
N HIS A 403 26.85 11.52 -3.12
CA HIS A 403 27.88 11.45 -2.08
C HIS A 403 29.08 10.57 -2.47
N GLY A 404 29.00 9.86 -3.61
CA GLY A 404 30.07 8.98 -4.07
C GLY A 404 30.31 7.79 -3.15
N THR A 405 29.26 7.29 -2.49
CA THR A 405 29.31 6.12 -1.61
C THR A 405 28.83 4.88 -2.35
N THR A 406 28.82 3.72 -1.69
CA THR A 406 28.10 2.51 -2.13
C THR A 406 26.73 2.42 -1.44
N PRO A 407 25.77 1.61 -1.95
CA PRO A 407 24.55 1.30 -1.23
C PRO A 407 24.80 0.71 0.16
N ARG A 408 25.79 -0.18 0.29
CA ARG A 408 26.18 -0.78 1.57
C ARG A 408 26.66 0.26 2.59
N GLU A 409 27.53 1.18 2.19
CA GLU A 409 28.00 2.28 3.06
C GLU A 409 26.85 3.22 3.45
N LEU A 410 25.93 3.52 2.51
CA LEU A 410 24.73 4.30 2.84
C LEU A 410 23.89 3.60 3.93
N GLY A 411 23.71 2.29 3.84
CA GLY A 411 22.90 1.51 4.80
C GLY A 411 23.55 1.29 6.16
N THR A 412 24.88 1.31 6.23
CA THR A 412 25.63 1.06 7.47
C THR A 412 26.00 2.35 8.19
N ASP A 413 26.48 3.36 7.47
CA ASP A 413 27.03 4.58 8.05
C ASP A 413 26.07 5.78 7.99
N HIS A 414 25.10 5.75 7.07
CA HIS A 414 24.30 6.94 6.72
C HIS A 414 22.79 6.66 6.57
N VAL A 415 22.27 5.57 7.15
CA VAL A 415 20.87 5.17 6.93
C VAL A 415 19.86 6.21 7.41
N ALA A 416 20.19 6.94 8.48
CA ALA A 416 19.36 8.05 8.97
C ALA A 416 19.16 9.12 7.88
N MET A 417 20.16 9.40 7.05
CA MET A 417 20.02 10.36 5.94
C MET A 417 19.00 9.86 4.90
N LEU A 418 19.02 8.56 4.59
CA LEU A 418 18.07 7.92 3.68
C LEU A 418 16.66 7.98 4.27
N GLN A 419 16.47 7.53 5.51
CA GLN A 419 15.18 7.55 6.19
C GLN A 419 14.60 8.96 6.27
N GLN A 420 15.38 9.96 6.69
CA GLN A 420 14.90 11.35 6.78
C GLN A 420 14.62 11.98 5.41
N THR A 421 15.30 11.53 4.35
CA THR A 421 14.95 11.94 2.97
C THR A 421 13.64 11.31 2.53
N LEU A 422 13.40 10.02 2.83
CA LEU A 422 12.14 9.35 2.52
C LEU A 422 10.94 10.01 3.21
N LEU A 423 11.06 10.30 4.51
CA LEU A 423 10.02 10.99 5.27
C LEU A 423 9.72 12.39 4.69
N ARG A 424 10.73 13.10 4.20
CA ARG A 424 10.54 14.41 3.55
C ARG A 424 9.79 14.33 2.22
N GLU A 425 9.96 13.22 1.50
CA GLU A 425 9.35 12.97 0.18
C GLU A 425 8.09 12.09 0.28
N ASP A 426 7.38 12.18 1.42
CA ASP A 426 6.11 11.49 1.70
C ASP A 426 6.16 9.96 1.55
N ALA A 427 7.32 9.37 1.81
CA ALA A 427 7.50 7.93 2.05
C ALA A 427 7.64 7.64 3.56
N PRO A 428 6.57 7.78 4.36
CA PRO A 428 6.56 7.49 5.78
C PRO A 428 6.92 6.04 6.06
N LEU A 429 7.89 5.86 6.95
CA LEU A 429 8.30 4.58 7.50
C LEU A 429 7.50 4.35 8.79
N VAL A 430 6.82 3.21 8.91
CA VAL A 430 5.95 2.91 10.05
C VAL A 430 6.73 3.05 11.36
N GLY A 431 6.28 3.93 12.24
CA GLY A 431 6.91 4.13 13.55
C GLY A 431 8.20 4.97 13.56
N VAL A 432 8.69 5.48 12.42
CA VAL A 432 9.87 6.35 12.36
C VAL A 432 9.46 7.82 12.30
N ARG A 433 10.08 8.65 13.14
CA ARG A 433 9.80 10.09 13.20
C ARG A 433 10.68 10.88 12.24
N ALA A 434 10.08 11.86 11.58
CA ALA A 434 10.78 12.90 10.86
C ALA A 434 11.48 13.82 11.86
N VAL A 435 12.78 14.02 11.65
CA VAL A 435 13.65 14.88 12.44
C VAL A 435 14.41 15.78 11.47
N ASP A 436 13.95 17.01 11.34
CA ASP A 436 14.61 18.03 10.54
C ASP A 436 15.01 19.21 11.42
N GLY A 437 16.31 19.37 11.68
CA GLY A 437 16.83 20.48 12.47
C GLY A 437 16.66 21.85 11.82
N ALA A 438 16.35 21.90 10.52
CA ALA A 438 16.01 23.13 9.81
C ALA A 438 14.52 23.47 9.88
N ASP A 439 13.66 22.56 10.36
CA ASP A 439 12.22 22.80 10.46
C ASP A 439 11.91 23.86 11.53
N LEU A 440 11.46 25.03 11.05
CA LEU A 440 11.10 26.16 11.88
C LEU A 440 9.88 25.86 12.77
N VAL A 441 9.02 24.90 12.37
CA VAL A 441 7.82 24.53 13.13
C VAL A 441 8.16 24.02 14.53
N GLN A 442 9.30 23.34 14.69
CA GLN A 442 9.77 22.82 15.98
C GLN A 442 10.01 23.90 17.04
N ARG A 443 10.10 25.17 16.62
CA ARG A 443 10.30 26.34 17.49
C ARG A 443 9.07 27.25 17.55
N ALA A 444 8.00 26.91 16.85
CA ALA A 444 6.76 27.67 16.85
C ALA A 444 5.87 27.26 18.05
N ARG A 445 5.14 28.23 18.60
CA ARG A 445 3.88 27.93 19.29
C ARG A 445 2.82 27.63 18.24
N ILE A 446 2.18 26.49 18.38
CA ILE A 446 1.20 26.00 17.42
C ILE A 446 -0.20 26.14 18.03
N SER A 447 -1.11 26.74 17.28
CA SER A 447 -2.53 26.85 17.65
C SER A 447 -3.41 26.62 16.45
N ALA A 448 -4.70 26.35 16.67
CA ALA A 448 -5.68 26.20 15.61
C ALA A 448 -6.97 26.95 15.94
N SER A 449 -7.76 27.26 14.91
CA SER A 449 -9.10 27.83 15.07
C SER A 449 -10.04 26.91 15.86
N SER A 450 -9.83 25.60 15.77
CA SER A 450 -10.46 24.58 16.59
C SER A 450 -9.62 23.31 16.64
N GLU A 451 -9.84 22.49 17.66
CA GLU A 451 -9.23 21.18 17.83
C GLU A 451 -10.31 20.17 18.22
N LEU A 452 -10.23 18.96 17.67
CA LEU A 452 -11.03 17.84 18.13
C LEU A 452 -10.49 17.34 19.46
N THR A 453 -11.31 17.40 20.49
CA THR A 453 -10.90 17.06 21.88
C THR A 453 -11.81 16.04 22.54
N ALA A 454 -12.87 15.61 21.86
CA ALA A 454 -13.85 14.67 22.36
C ALA A 454 -13.90 13.43 21.47
N LEU A 455 -13.97 12.27 22.11
CA LEU A 455 -14.30 11.00 21.49
C LEU A 455 -15.81 10.84 21.53
N ASP A 456 -16.48 11.37 20.52
CA ASP A 456 -17.94 11.35 20.41
C ASP A 456 -18.33 11.11 18.95
N THR A 457 -19.04 10.02 18.68
CA THR A 457 -19.58 9.71 17.34
C THR A 457 -21.07 9.99 17.24
N THR A 458 -21.75 10.32 18.35
CA THR A 458 -23.20 10.52 18.41
C THR A 458 -23.75 11.64 17.50
N PRO A 459 -22.99 12.70 17.13
CA PRO A 459 -23.48 13.69 16.17
C PRO A 459 -23.79 13.14 14.77
N TRP A 460 -23.22 11.99 14.40
CA TRP A 460 -23.43 11.34 13.09
C TRP A 460 -24.31 10.10 13.17
N THR A 461 -25.11 9.97 14.23
CA THR A 461 -26.08 8.89 14.40
C THR A 461 -27.05 8.82 13.23
N THR A 462 -27.31 7.60 12.76
CA THR A 462 -28.33 7.30 11.75
C THR A 462 -29.51 6.55 12.36
N ASP A 463 -30.55 6.32 11.56
CA ASP A 463 -31.65 5.43 11.94
C ASP A 463 -31.28 3.94 11.83
N ASP A 464 -30.11 3.63 11.27
CA ASP A 464 -29.65 2.26 11.10
C ASP A 464 -29.16 1.68 12.43
N THR A 465 -29.34 0.37 12.56
CA THR A 465 -28.84 -0.37 13.72
C THR A 465 -28.14 -1.66 13.29
N PHE A 466 -27.14 -2.06 14.07
CA PHE A 466 -26.45 -3.33 13.96
C PHE A 466 -27.00 -4.30 15.00
N VAL A 467 -27.46 -5.48 14.59
CA VAL A 467 -27.90 -6.51 15.52
C VAL A 467 -26.69 -7.09 16.23
N LEU A 468 -26.67 -7.10 17.57
CA LEU A 468 -25.55 -7.61 18.36
C LEU A 468 -25.61 -9.15 18.48
N ASP A 469 -25.65 -9.83 17.34
CA ASP A 469 -25.70 -11.29 17.21
C ASP A 469 -24.32 -11.96 17.25
N ARG A 470 -23.27 -11.15 17.36
CA ARG A 470 -21.85 -11.51 17.44
C ARG A 470 -21.10 -10.47 18.26
N ASP A 471 -19.83 -10.75 18.57
CA ASP A 471 -18.97 -9.77 19.21
C ASP A 471 -18.63 -8.64 18.23
N VAL A 472 -18.54 -7.42 18.74
CA VAL A 472 -18.09 -6.24 17.97
C VAL A 472 -17.03 -5.49 18.73
N ALA A 473 -16.27 -4.64 18.06
CA ALA A 473 -15.25 -3.84 18.69
C ALA A 473 -15.18 -2.42 18.14
N VAL A 474 -14.71 -1.49 18.96
CA VAL A 474 -14.35 -0.12 18.57
C VAL A 474 -12.88 0.11 18.89
N VAL A 475 -12.08 0.37 17.86
CA VAL A 475 -10.72 0.88 18.02
C VAL A 475 -10.81 2.39 18.22
N LEU A 476 -10.13 2.92 19.24
CA LEU A 476 -10.10 4.35 19.51
C LEU A 476 -8.80 4.75 20.26
N PRO A 477 -8.31 5.99 20.07
CA PRO A 477 -7.07 6.42 20.69
C PRO A 477 -7.24 6.72 22.19
N ALA A 478 -6.35 6.16 23.00
CA ALA A 478 -6.24 6.44 24.43
C ALA A 478 -5.10 7.46 24.68
N ASP A 479 -5.44 8.74 24.64
CA ASP A 479 -4.47 9.83 24.82
C ASP A 479 -5.09 11.05 25.54
N PRO A 480 -4.73 11.35 26.80
CA PRO A 480 -3.87 10.56 27.69
C PRO A 480 -4.62 9.43 28.40
N ALA A 481 -5.95 9.38 28.33
CA ALA A 481 -6.78 8.43 29.06
C ALA A 481 -8.17 8.25 28.43
N LEU A 482 -8.84 7.16 28.79
CA LEU A 482 -10.24 6.87 28.51
C LEU A 482 -11.02 6.74 29.81
N GLY A 483 -12.03 7.60 29.99
CA GLY A 483 -12.93 7.55 31.14
C GLY A 483 -14.21 6.76 30.86
N ALA A 484 -15.34 7.33 31.29
CA ALA A 484 -16.65 6.73 31.09
C ALA A 484 -16.97 6.54 29.60
N PHE A 485 -17.28 5.31 29.21
CA PHE A 485 -17.68 4.93 27.87
C PHE A 485 -19.17 4.64 27.83
N ALA A 486 -19.91 5.35 26.99
CA ALA A 486 -21.35 5.19 26.82
C ALA A 486 -21.66 4.81 25.37
N LEU A 487 -22.23 3.62 25.17
CA LEU A 487 -22.61 3.08 23.85
C LEU A 487 -24.12 3.10 23.68
N ARG A 488 -24.61 3.69 22.58
CA ARG A 488 -26.04 3.79 22.29
C ARG A 488 -26.60 2.43 21.86
N THR A 489 -27.59 1.96 22.59
CA THR A 489 -28.24 0.66 22.36
C THR A 489 -29.75 0.80 22.15
N VAL A 490 -30.34 -0.18 21.48
CA VAL A 490 -31.79 -0.43 21.44
C VAL A 490 -32.02 -1.88 21.86
N ALA A 491 -32.57 -2.09 23.05
CA ALA A 491 -32.80 -3.43 23.59
C ALA A 491 -34.29 -3.80 23.60
N ASP A 492 -34.62 -5.04 23.26
CA ASP A 492 -36.01 -5.52 23.26
C ASP A 492 -36.54 -5.70 24.70
N GLU A 493 -35.66 -6.09 25.62
CA GLU A 493 -35.92 -6.19 27.06
C GLU A 493 -34.73 -5.68 27.87
N ALA A 494 -34.91 -5.49 29.18
CA ALA A 494 -33.81 -5.10 30.05
C ALA A 494 -32.80 -6.25 30.17
N THR A 495 -31.52 -5.97 29.95
CA THR A 495 -30.45 -6.98 29.94
C THR A 495 -29.12 -6.37 30.40
N GLU A 496 -28.06 -7.17 30.45
CA GLU A 496 -26.70 -6.75 30.75
C GLU A 496 -25.79 -7.00 29.55
N LEU A 497 -24.90 -6.05 29.28
CA LEU A 497 -23.84 -6.18 28.28
C LEU A 497 -22.49 -6.37 28.95
N THR A 498 -21.70 -7.30 28.44
CA THR A 498 -20.28 -7.46 28.79
C THR A 498 -19.43 -6.62 27.85
N ILE A 499 -18.69 -5.67 28.41
CA ILE A 499 -17.81 -4.76 27.68
C ILE A 499 -16.39 -4.97 28.18
N GLU A 500 -15.46 -5.19 27.28
CA GLU A 500 -14.06 -5.45 27.60
C GLU A 500 -13.15 -4.40 26.97
N LEU A 501 -12.05 -4.13 27.66
CA LEU A 501 -10.99 -3.26 27.16
C LEU A 501 -9.79 -4.12 26.79
N TRP A 502 -9.24 -3.86 25.62
CA TRP A 502 -8.07 -4.54 25.05
C TRP A 502 -7.06 -3.51 24.52
N THR A 503 -5.80 -3.91 24.37
CA THR A 503 -4.78 -3.20 23.58
C THR A 503 -4.47 -3.95 22.29
N THR A 504 -3.75 -3.30 21.39
CA THR A 504 -3.34 -3.88 20.10
C THR A 504 -1.98 -4.56 20.14
N GLY A 505 -1.33 -4.69 21.32
CA GLY A 505 0.02 -5.25 21.49
C GLY A 505 1.13 -4.38 20.88
N LYS A 506 1.09 -4.13 19.56
CA LYS A 506 1.98 -3.22 18.84
C LYS A 506 1.26 -1.97 18.33
N PRO A 507 1.94 -0.82 18.18
CA PRO A 507 1.31 0.42 17.73
C PRO A 507 0.77 0.38 16.29
N GLN A 508 1.33 -0.46 15.43
CA GLN A 508 0.88 -0.64 14.03
C GLN A 508 -0.27 -1.66 13.86
N ASN A 509 -0.75 -2.25 14.95
CA ASN A 509 -1.84 -3.22 14.94
C ASN A 509 -3.16 -2.53 15.34
N TYR A 510 -4.28 -3.11 14.89
CA TYR A 510 -5.62 -2.54 15.09
C TYR A 510 -6.68 -3.59 15.49
N ALA A 511 -6.27 -4.80 15.81
CA ALA A 511 -7.12 -5.86 16.36
C ALA A 511 -6.94 -5.95 17.89
N PRO A 512 -7.95 -6.43 18.64
CA PRO A 512 -7.79 -6.71 20.07
C PRO A 512 -6.82 -7.89 20.27
N ILE A 513 -5.71 -7.65 20.97
CA ILE A 513 -4.64 -8.64 21.18
C ILE A 513 -4.45 -8.92 22.67
N GLU A 514 -4.27 -7.90 23.50
CA GLU A 514 -4.04 -8.09 24.94
C GLU A 514 -5.23 -7.59 25.76
N HIS A 515 -5.82 -8.47 26.57
CA HIS A 515 -6.95 -8.12 27.44
C HIS A 515 -6.47 -7.25 28.62
N VAL A 516 -7.23 -6.20 28.93
CA VAL A 516 -6.94 -5.26 30.03
C VAL A 516 -7.96 -5.39 31.17
N SER A 517 -9.25 -5.31 30.85
CA SER A 517 -10.33 -5.36 31.86
C SER A 517 -11.68 -5.77 31.28
N THR A 518 -12.59 -6.20 32.14
CA THR A 518 -13.97 -6.56 31.81
C THR A 518 -14.94 -5.79 32.70
N HIS A 519 -16.01 -5.29 32.09
CA HIS A 519 -17.05 -4.46 32.69
C HIS A 519 -18.43 -5.00 32.35
N THR A 520 -19.43 -4.61 33.13
CA THR A 520 -20.83 -4.95 32.89
C THR A 520 -21.67 -3.69 32.89
N ALA A 521 -22.48 -3.50 31.85
CA ALA A 521 -23.42 -2.39 31.74
C ALA A 521 -24.86 -2.90 31.73
N THR A 522 -25.71 -2.37 32.60
CA THR A 522 -27.15 -2.63 32.55
C THR A 522 -27.80 -1.75 31.47
N VAL A 523 -28.60 -2.35 30.61
CA VAL A 523 -29.41 -1.66 29.59
C VAL A 523 -30.89 -1.91 29.83
N GLY A 524 -31.70 -0.85 29.76
CA GLY A 524 -33.16 -0.95 29.84
C GLY A 524 -33.79 -1.31 28.49
N ALA A 525 -35.05 -1.74 28.50
CA ALA A 525 -35.82 -1.93 27.28
C ALA A 525 -36.03 -0.60 26.53
N GLY A 526 -35.93 -0.64 25.20
CA GLY A 526 -35.98 0.53 24.32
C GLY A 526 -34.59 1.14 24.07
N THR A 527 -34.56 2.39 23.63
CA THR A 527 -33.32 3.12 23.38
C THR A 527 -32.69 3.61 24.69
N GLY A 528 -31.40 3.35 24.87
CA GLY A 528 -30.64 3.76 26.06
C GLY A 528 -29.15 3.77 25.78
N ASP A 529 -28.34 3.95 26.83
CA ASP A 529 -26.88 3.93 26.76
C ASP A 529 -26.34 2.85 27.71
N ALA A 530 -25.48 1.97 27.20
CA ALA A 530 -24.67 1.06 27.98
C ALA A 530 -23.44 1.82 28.51
N LEU A 531 -23.41 2.11 29.81
CA LEU A 531 -22.40 2.95 30.44
C LEU A 531 -21.44 2.12 31.31
N VAL A 532 -20.14 2.24 31.06
CA VAL A 532 -19.06 1.68 31.89
C VAL A 532 -17.99 2.73 32.15
N ASP A 533 -17.20 2.60 33.21
CA ASP A 533 -16.00 3.41 33.41
C ASP A 533 -14.77 2.58 33.06
N LEU A 534 -14.13 2.90 31.94
CA LEU A 534 -12.94 2.17 31.50
C LEU A 534 -11.74 2.44 32.41
N ALA A 535 -11.70 3.64 33.03
CA ALA A 535 -10.63 4.10 33.91
C ALA A 535 -9.21 3.80 33.37
N PHE A 536 -9.02 3.92 32.05
CA PHE A 536 -7.80 3.49 31.39
C PHE A 536 -6.87 4.66 31.14
N ARG A 537 -5.63 4.54 31.62
CA ARG A 537 -4.58 5.51 31.39
C ARG A 537 -3.30 4.74 31.04
N PRO A 538 -2.96 4.60 29.76
CA PRO A 538 -1.74 3.92 29.38
C PRO A 538 -0.51 4.77 29.74
N ASP A 539 0.65 4.12 29.89
CA ASP A 539 1.92 4.80 30.16
C ASP A 539 2.35 5.70 28.99
N GLU A 540 2.05 5.26 27.76
CA GLU A 540 2.24 6.00 26.52
C GLU A 540 0.93 5.98 25.72
N PRO A 541 0.64 7.03 24.93
CA PRO A 541 -0.52 7.02 24.03
C PRO A 541 -0.57 5.76 23.17
N CYS A 542 -1.73 5.12 23.10
CA CYS A 542 -1.89 3.88 22.34
C CYS A 542 -3.29 3.76 21.71
N ASN A 543 -3.44 2.79 20.80
CA ASN A 543 -4.76 2.34 20.37
C ASN A 543 -5.35 1.41 21.44
N ALA A 544 -6.55 1.74 21.90
CA ALA A 544 -7.37 0.87 22.73
C ALA A 544 -8.49 0.25 21.89
N VAL A 545 -8.94 -0.94 22.28
CA VAL A 545 -10.04 -1.63 21.62
C VAL A 545 -11.11 -1.96 22.67
N VAL A 546 -12.30 -1.41 22.49
CA VAL A 546 -13.47 -1.71 23.33
C VAL A 546 -14.28 -2.81 22.65
N VAL A 547 -14.23 -4.02 23.19
CA VAL A 547 -14.97 -5.18 22.70
C VAL A 547 -16.31 -5.26 23.43
N VAL A 548 -17.41 -5.38 22.68
CA VAL A 548 -18.75 -5.60 23.22
C VAL A 548 -19.16 -7.02 22.85
N ARG A 549 -19.38 -7.86 23.86
CA ARG A 549 -19.76 -9.25 23.65
C ARG A 549 -21.18 -9.35 23.10
N ARG A 550 -21.41 -10.39 22.29
CA ARG A 550 -22.70 -10.77 21.73
C ARG A 550 -23.81 -10.73 22.79
N ALA A 551 -24.92 -10.07 22.46
CA ALA A 551 -26.12 -10.02 23.29
C ALA A 551 -27.38 -10.02 22.39
N PRO A 552 -27.99 -11.19 22.16
CA PRO A 552 -29.22 -11.30 21.37
C PRO A 552 -30.34 -10.43 21.94
N GLY A 553 -31.14 -9.80 21.07
CA GLY A 553 -32.19 -8.86 21.47
C GLY A 553 -31.68 -7.44 21.76
N VAL A 554 -30.38 -7.18 21.57
CA VAL A 554 -29.79 -5.85 21.60
C VAL A 554 -29.32 -5.46 20.21
N ARG A 555 -29.55 -4.19 19.86
CA ARG A 555 -29.07 -3.55 18.65
C ARG A 555 -28.21 -2.34 19.02
N LEU A 556 -27.14 -2.10 18.26
CA LEU A 556 -26.28 -0.93 18.40
C LEU A 556 -26.63 0.09 17.33
N VAL A 557 -26.72 1.36 17.71
CA VAL A 557 -27.03 2.43 16.75
C VAL A 557 -25.76 2.76 15.94
N LEU A 558 -25.90 2.88 14.63
CA LEU A 558 -24.78 3.15 13.71
C LEU A 558 -24.58 4.65 13.45
N THR A 559 -23.38 5.01 13.01
CA THR A 559 -23.02 6.36 12.58
C THR A 559 -22.39 6.32 11.20
N ASP A 560 -22.59 7.38 10.40
CA ASP A 560 -21.95 7.54 9.07
C ASP A 560 -20.81 8.59 9.12
N GLY A 561 -20.25 8.78 10.31
CA GLY A 561 -19.12 9.68 10.56
C GLY A 561 -18.48 9.38 11.91
N HIS A 562 -17.17 9.62 11.99
CA HIS A 562 -16.37 9.41 13.19
C HIS A 562 -15.08 10.24 13.14
N PRO A 563 -14.46 10.54 14.30
CA PRO A 563 -13.08 11.01 14.36
C PRO A 563 -12.11 10.09 13.59
N TYR A 564 -11.09 10.67 12.95
CA TYR A 564 -10.06 9.87 12.28
C TYR A 564 -9.23 9.07 13.29
N GLY A 565 -8.99 7.79 13.00
CA GLY A 565 -8.36 6.85 13.94
C GLY A 565 -9.35 6.09 14.85
N VAL A 566 -10.65 6.36 14.73
CA VAL A 566 -11.71 5.50 15.28
C VAL A 566 -12.16 4.52 14.20
N LEU A 567 -12.31 3.25 14.56
CA LEU A 567 -12.74 2.18 13.64
C LEU A 567 -13.71 1.22 14.33
N ALA A 568 -14.76 0.81 13.64
CA ALA A 568 -15.63 -0.27 14.10
C ALA A 568 -15.26 -1.60 13.43
N LEU A 569 -15.28 -2.67 14.22
CA LEU A 569 -14.96 -4.03 13.81
C LEU A 569 -16.12 -4.95 14.21
N ARG A 570 -16.31 -6.03 13.47
CA ARG A 570 -17.15 -7.16 13.88
C ARG A 570 -16.31 -8.43 13.94
N ALA A 571 -16.63 -9.31 14.88
CA ALA A 571 -16.02 -10.63 14.91
C ALA A 571 -16.53 -11.46 13.72
N ARG A 572 -15.61 -12.14 13.06
CA ARG A 572 -15.93 -13.05 11.97
C ARG A 572 -16.66 -14.29 12.50
N THR A 573 -17.59 -14.81 11.72
CA THR A 573 -18.35 -16.03 12.00
C THR A 573 -18.32 -16.95 10.78
N ALA A 574 -18.61 -18.23 10.99
CA ALA A 574 -18.63 -19.22 9.90
C ALA A 574 -19.71 -18.96 8.82
N ASP A 575 -20.69 -18.10 9.12
CA ASP A 575 -21.77 -17.74 8.19
C ASP A 575 -21.38 -16.54 7.29
N ASP A 576 -20.24 -15.88 7.54
CA ASP A 576 -19.79 -14.75 6.71
C ASP A 576 -19.18 -15.23 5.40
N GLU A 577 -19.45 -14.49 4.32
CA GLU A 577 -18.85 -14.76 3.02
C GLU A 577 -17.33 -14.74 3.12
N GLN A 578 -16.70 -15.73 2.48
CA GLN A 578 -15.25 -15.73 2.34
C GLN A 578 -14.85 -14.60 1.41
N PHE A 579 -13.68 -14.01 1.66
CA PHE A 579 -13.17 -13.02 0.71
C PHE A 579 -12.91 -13.67 -0.66
N ASP A 580 -12.46 -14.92 -0.65
CA ASP A 580 -12.10 -15.67 -1.83
C ASP A 580 -12.33 -17.17 -1.56
N ASP A 581 -13.29 -17.77 -2.27
CA ASP A 581 -13.64 -19.18 -2.13
C ASP A 581 -12.51 -20.14 -2.55
N HIS A 582 -11.45 -19.63 -3.17
CA HIS A 582 -10.26 -20.40 -3.54
C HIS A 582 -9.19 -20.48 -2.44
N ILE A 583 -9.36 -19.72 -1.34
CA ILE A 583 -8.37 -19.59 -0.26
C ILE A 583 -8.97 -20.11 1.06
N PRO A 584 -8.41 -21.17 1.65
CA PRO A 584 -8.85 -21.64 2.97
C PRO A 584 -8.55 -20.61 4.05
N GLU A 585 -9.48 -20.45 4.99
CA GLU A 585 -9.26 -19.62 6.18
C GLU A 585 -8.38 -20.34 7.20
N GLU A 586 -7.34 -19.66 7.67
CA GLU A 586 -6.55 -20.07 8.83
C GLU A 586 -7.10 -19.39 10.09
N SER A 587 -7.17 -20.14 11.19
CA SER A 587 -7.63 -19.64 12.49
C SER A 587 -6.53 -18.92 13.26
N ASP A 588 -6.91 -18.28 14.37
CA ASP A 588 -6.00 -17.65 15.34
C ASP A 588 -5.19 -16.47 14.76
N GLN A 589 -5.86 -15.67 13.94
CA GLN A 589 -5.28 -14.49 13.29
C GLN A 589 -6.15 -13.27 13.64
N PRO A 590 -5.81 -12.51 14.69
CA PRO A 590 -6.60 -11.36 15.15
C PRO A 590 -7.01 -10.38 14.04
N VAL A 591 -6.15 -10.17 13.05
CA VAL A 591 -6.39 -9.30 11.89
C VAL A 591 -7.53 -9.78 10.98
N THR A 592 -7.73 -11.09 10.83
CA THR A 592 -8.83 -11.68 10.03
C THR A 592 -10.04 -12.03 10.89
N ASP A 593 -9.82 -12.34 12.17
CA ASP A 593 -10.89 -12.65 13.13
C ASP A 593 -11.76 -11.41 13.44
N TRP A 594 -11.20 -10.21 13.28
CA TRP A 594 -11.89 -8.93 13.50
C TRP A 594 -11.94 -8.10 12.24
N GLU A 595 -13.02 -8.19 11.47
CA GLU A 595 -13.12 -7.54 10.16
C GLU A 595 -13.59 -6.07 10.27
N ALA A 596 -12.96 -5.21 9.47
CA ALA A 596 -13.36 -3.80 9.32
C ALA A 596 -14.26 -3.57 8.10
N ARG A 597 -14.18 -4.42 7.07
CA ARG A 597 -14.72 -4.14 5.73
C ARG A 597 -16.21 -3.79 5.74
N ALA A 598 -17.04 -4.56 6.45
CA ALA A 598 -18.49 -4.36 6.51
C ALA A 598 -18.91 -3.07 7.21
N LEU A 599 -18.03 -2.49 8.04
CA LEU A 599 -18.29 -1.28 8.83
C LEU A 599 -17.35 -0.13 8.46
N ARG A 600 -16.54 -0.26 7.41
CA ARG A 600 -15.57 0.78 7.01
C ARG A 600 -16.30 2.07 6.63
N GLY A 601 -15.83 3.19 7.20
CA GLY A 601 -16.48 4.50 7.06
C GLY A 601 -17.69 4.71 7.97
N ARG A 602 -18.07 3.70 8.77
CA ARG A 602 -19.13 3.78 9.78
C ARG A 602 -18.55 3.51 11.16
N SER A 603 -19.32 3.82 12.20
CA SER A 603 -19.02 3.40 13.56
C SER A 603 -20.30 3.06 14.33
N PHE A 604 -20.14 2.72 15.60
CA PHE A 604 -21.26 2.70 16.55
C PHE A 604 -21.38 4.07 17.22
N ALA A 605 -22.60 4.45 17.61
CA ALA A 605 -22.83 5.70 18.32
C ALA A 605 -22.37 5.56 19.78
N PHE A 606 -21.26 6.21 20.13
CA PHE A 606 -20.70 6.17 21.48
C PHE A 606 -20.07 7.51 21.89
N THR A 607 -19.86 7.66 23.20
CA THR A 607 -19.00 8.70 23.76
C THR A 607 -17.97 8.07 24.70
N ALA A 608 -16.76 8.63 24.75
CA ALA A 608 -15.78 8.34 25.79
C ALA A 608 -15.41 9.65 26.51
N ALA A 609 -15.69 9.70 27.81
CA ALA A 609 -15.50 10.88 28.64
C ALA A 609 -14.01 11.16 28.86
N GLY A 610 -13.67 12.45 28.84
CA GLY A 610 -12.30 12.94 28.95
C GLY A 610 -12.00 13.93 27.85
N THR A 611 -10.90 14.65 28.00
CA THR A 611 -10.33 15.48 26.93
C THR A 611 -9.22 14.67 26.28
N SER A 612 -9.32 14.46 24.97
CA SER A 612 -8.31 13.76 24.18
C SER A 612 -7.25 14.71 23.63
N ASP A 613 -5.99 14.28 23.68
CA ASP A 613 -4.83 14.96 23.09
C ASP A 613 -4.40 14.34 21.74
N ALA A 614 -5.15 13.34 21.25
CA ALA A 614 -4.84 12.58 20.03
C ALA A 614 -4.84 13.45 18.76
N TRP A 615 -5.56 14.58 18.76
CA TRP A 615 -5.76 15.44 17.58
C TRP A 615 -5.33 16.91 17.75
N ARG A 616 -4.48 17.20 18.74
CA ARG A 616 -3.98 18.56 19.01
C ARG A 616 -3.31 19.17 17.78
N ALA A 617 -3.40 20.49 17.65
CA ALA A 617 -2.69 21.25 16.62
C ALA A 617 -1.19 20.97 16.63
N SER A 618 -0.60 20.76 17.81
CA SER A 618 0.82 20.42 17.97
C SER A 618 1.24 19.08 17.34
N ARG A 619 0.29 18.19 17.00
CA ARG A 619 0.59 16.90 16.38
C ARG A 619 1.23 17.03 15.00
N VAL A 620 0.95 18.12 14.27
CA VAL A 620 1.59 18.41 12.98
C VAL A 620 3.11 18.55 13.04
N ALA A 621 3.68 18.69 14.23
CA ALA A 621 5.11 18.85 14.48
C ALA A 621 5.73 17.64 15.18
N ASP A 622 4.97 16.58 15.46
CA ASP A 622 5.47 15.44 16.23
C ASP A 622 6.34 14.47 15.41
N GLY A 623 6.40 14.67 14.10
CA GLY A 623 7.28 13.96 13.17
C GLY A 623 6.68 12.68 12.59
N TYR A 624 5.52 12.23 13.05
CA TYR A 624 4.79 11.15 12.40
C TYR A 624 3.92 11.72 11.28
N GLN A 625 3.82 11.00 10.16
CA GLN A 625 3.04 11.42 8.97
C GLN A 625 1.86 10.49 8.67
N ARG A 626 1.64 9.51 9.54
CA ARG A 626 0.59 8.50 9.45
C ARG A 626 0.29 7.92 10.84
N PRO A 627 -0.86 7.23 11.01
CA PRO A 627 -1.21 6.57 12.26
C PRO A 627 -0.18 5.52 12.72
N PHE A 628 0.13 5.54 14.03
CA PHE A 628 1.02 4.59 14.71
C PHE A 628 0.78 4.68 16.23
N GLY A 629 0.03 3.74 16.82
CA GLY A 629 -0.40 3.84 18.23
C GLY A 629 -1.39 4.98 18.50
N GLY A 630 -1.91 5.60 17.45
CA GLY A 630 -2.82 6.73 17.50
C GLY A 630 -2.82 7.48 16.17
N PRO A 631 -3.62 8.55 16.03
CA PRO A 631 -3.83 9.22 14.75
C PRO A 631 -2.64 10.04 14.25
N HIS A 632 -1.85 10.62 15.17
CA HIS A 632 -0.69 11.48 14.87
C HIS A 632 -0.98 12.58 13.83
N MET A 633 -2.00 13.39 14.11
CA MET A 633 -2.40 14.48 13.22
C MET A 633 -3.15 15.57 13.98
N TRP A 634 -3.18 16.78 13.45
CA TRP A 634 -4.19 17.75 13.88
C TRP A 634 -5.54 17.40 13.23
N SER A 635 -6.61 17.51 14.01
CA SER A 635 -7.98 17.54 13.50
C SER A 635 -8.72 18.76 14.06
N SER A 636 -9.40 19.50 13.20
CA SER A 636 -10.35 20.53 13.62
C SER A 636 -11.53 19.89 14.36
N ALA A 637 -12.28 20.69 15.13
CA ALA A 637 -13.64 20.27 15.47
C ALA A 637 -14.47 20.08 14.18
N ALA A 638 -15.51 19.26 14.23
CA ALA A 638 -16.42 19.08 13.11
C ALA A 638 -17.11 20.41 12.75
N GLY A 639 -17.19 20.72 11.46
CA GLY A 639 -17.75 21.96 10.96
C GLY A 639 -18.07 21.88 9.46
N ASP A 640 -17.92 23.01 8.78
CA ASP A 640 -18.19 23.16 7.34
C ASP A 640 -16.99 22.79 6.44
N GLY A 641 -15.95 22.19 7.01
CA GLY A 641 -14.70 21.88 6.30
C GLY A 641 -13.74 23.08 6.19
N SER A 642 -13.91 24.11 7.02
CA SER A 642 -12.96 25.23 7.13
C SER A 642 -12.29 25.28 8.51
N ALA A 643 -10.98 25.57 8.52
CA ALA A 643 -10.19 25.73 9.73
C ALA A 643 -8.86 26.44 9.42
N ALA A 644 -8.22 26.98 10.45
CA ALA A 644 -6.89 27.57 10.34
C ALA A 644 -5.93 26.98 11.38
N LEU A 645 -4.71 26.67 10.95
CA LEU A 645 -3.58 26.33 11.81
C LEU A 645 -2.62 27.53 11.81
N THR A 646 -2.19 27.99 12.98
CA THR A 646 -1.29 29.14 13.15
C THR A 646 -0.01 28.72 13.86
N LEU A 647 1.11 29.20 13.33
CA LEU A 647 2.46 29.00 13.81
C LEU A 647 3.02 30.36 14.23
N ASP A 648 3.30 30.54 15.52
CA ASP A 648 3.83 31.79 16.08
C ASP A 648 5.23 31.58 16.63
N TRP A 649 6.19 32.39 16.19
CA TRP A 649 7.56 32.41 16.71
C TRP A 649 7.78 33.60 17.63
N ASP A 650 8.66 33.44 18.63
CA ASP A 650 9.02 34.54 19.53
C ASP A 650 9.81 35.64 18.82
N ASP A 651 10.67 35.25 17.89
CA ASP A 651 11.44 36.14 17.03
C ASP A 651 11.07 35.90 15.56
N PRO A 652 11.07 36.93 14.69
CA PRO A 652 10.83 36.75 13.27
C PRO A 652 11.83 35.79 12.62
N VAL A 653 11.30 34.84 11.85
CA VAL A 653 12.06 33.85 11.07
C VAL A 653 11.96 34.15 9.57
N ASP A 654 12.90 33.63 8.79
CA ASP A 654 12.93 33.78 7.33
C ASP A 654 12.34 32.50 6.69
N VAL A 655 11.14 32.61 6.12
CA VAL A 655 10.40 31.48 5.49
C VAL A 655 10.61 31.50 3.99
N HIS A 656 10.94 30.36 3.40
CA HIS A 656 11.09 30.16 1.95
C HIS A 656 10.43 28.89 1.42
N GLU A 657 10.11 27.93 2.28
CA GLU A 657 9.39 26.71 1.89
C GLU A 657 8.34 26.35 2.96
N VAL A 658 7.16 25.91 2.52
CA VAL A 658 6.15 25.30 3.39
C VAL A 658 5.74 23.95 2.79
N ARG A 659 5.83 22.89 3.59
CA ARG A 659 5.36 21.55 3.23
C ARG A 659 4.20 21.15 4.11
N ILE A 660 3.18 20.55 3.51
CA ILE A 660 2.00 20.07 4.22
C ILE A 660 1.71 18.63 3.79
N VAL A 661 1.50 17.76 4.76
CA VAL A 661 1.01 16.39 4.57
C VAL A 661 -0.44 16.36 5.08
N TRP A 662 -1.38 16.43 4.15
CA TRP A 662 -2.80 16.29 4.41
C TRP A 662 -3.17 14.82 4.65
N ASN A 663 -4.26 14.59 5.38
CA ASN A 663 -4.82 13.26 5.53
C ASN A 663 -5.58 12.83 4.27
N ASP A 664 -5.09 11.81 3.58
CA ASP A 664 -5.76 11.17 2.46
C ASP A 664 -6.40 9.82 2.83
N ASP A 665 -6.67 9.61 4.12
CA ASP A 665 -7.29 8.39 4.64
C ASP A 665 -6.57 7.11 4.20
N VAL A 666 -5.46 6.81 4.88
CA VAL A 666 -4.66 5.61 4.60
C VAL A 666 -5.32 4.29 5.03
N ASP A 667 -6.55 4.31 5.57
CA ASP A 667 -7.37 3.11 5.76
C ASP A 667 -8.20 2.76 4.52
N ALA A 668 -8.48 3.75 3.66
CA ALA A 668 -9.28 3.51 2.47
C ALA A 668 -8.55 2.56 1.50
N ASP A 669 -9.21 1.46 1.18
CA ASP A 669 -8.76 0.48 0.19
C ASP A 669 -8.92 1.07 -1.22
N LEU A 670 -7.80 1.35 -1.88
CA LEU A 670 -7.77 1.89 -3.23
C LEU A 670 -7.04 0.92 -4.15
N ILE A 671 -7.56 0.76 -5.36
CA ILE A 671 -7.04 -0.19 -6.34
C ILE A 671 -7.20 0.35 -7.76
N ASN A 672 -6.21 0.09 -8.63
CA ASN A 672 -6.13 0.73 -9.93
C ASN A 672 -7.29 0.39 -10.90
N LEU A 673 -7.80 -0.85 -10.86
CA LEU A 673 -8.88 -1.30 -11.76
C LEU A 673 -10.25 -1.42 -11.07
N HIS A 674 -10.42 -0.82 -9.88
CA HIS A 674 -11.70 -0.71 -9.16
C HIS A 674 -12.57 -1.98 -9.13
N HIS A 675 -12.01 -3.12 -8.68
CA HIS A 675 -12.81 -4.34 -8.45
C HIS A 675 -13.91 -4.13 -7.38
N HIS A 676 -13.74 -3.10 -6.54
CA HIS A 676 -14.80 -2.48 -5.76
C HIS A 676 -14.85 -0.98 -6.05
N ARG A 677 -16.03 -0.38 -5.84
CA ARG A 677 -16.26 1.04 -6.13
C ARG A 677 -16.22 1.88 -4.86
N THR A 678 -15.31 2.83 -4.82
CA THR A 678 -15.37 3.97 -3.90
C THR A 678 -16.37 5.01 -4.44
N HIS A 679 -17.10 5.68 -3.54
CA HIS A 679 -18.21 6.55 -3.92
C HIS A 679 -17.80 7.99 -4.23
N TRP A 680 -16.53 8.34 -4.03
CA TRP A 680 -15.98 9.68 -4.21
C TRP A 680 -14.88 9.69 -5.27
N ASP A 681 -14.79 10.79 -6.03
CA ASP A 681 -13.74 10.96 -7.06
C ASP A 681 -12.41 11.49 -6.47
N ALA A 682 -12.47 12.11 -5.29
CA ALA A 682 -11.32 12.57 -4.52
C ALA A 682 -11.53 12.24 -3.04
N VAL A 683 -10.46 11.92 -2.31
CA VAL A 683 -10.57 11.52 -0.89
C VAL A 683 -11.19 12.67 -0.08
N PRO A 684 -12.32 12.43 0.64
CA PRO A 684 -13.06 13.50 1.32
C PRO A 684 -12.25 14.31 2.35
N THR A 685 -11.28 13.69 3.02
CA THR A 685 -10.46 14.30 4.09
C THR A 685 -9.39 15.25 3.59
N LEU A 686 -9.06 15.23 2.30
CA LEU A 686 -8.07 16.13 1.72
C LEU A 686 -8.59 17.58 1.75
N ALA A 687 -7.73 18.51 2.16
CA ALA A 687 -7.98 19.93 2.01
C ALA A 687 -8.02 20.26 0.51
N ARG A 688 -9.18 20.71 0.02
CA ARG A 688 -9.42 21.02 -1.40
C ARG A 688 -8.94 22.43 -1.72
N ASP A 689 -9.39 23.40 -0.92
CA ASP A 689 -9.11 24.81 -1.10
C ASP A 689 -8.44 25.36 0.16
N TYR A 690 -7.25 25.94 0.03
CA TYR A 690 -6.51 26.50 1.15
C TYR A 690 -5.53 27.60 0.72
N ARG A 691 -5.12 28.41 1.68
CA ARG A 691 -4.08 29.43 1.51
C ARG A 691 -3.05 29.38 2.62
N ILE A 692 -1.84 29.80 2.30
CA ILE A 692 -0.75 30.03 3.27
C ILE A 692 -0.58 31.54 3.37
N GLU A 693 -0.61 32.07 4.59
CA GLU A 693 -0.47 33.50 4.85
C GLU A 693 0.60 33.76 5.92
N ALA A 694 1.36 34.84 5.78
CA ALA A 694 2.32 35.32 6.77
C ALA A 694 1.95 36.71 7.27
N CYS A 695 2.18 36.98 8.55
CA CYS A 695 1.94 38.29 9.16
C CYS A 695 3.19 39.18 9.03
N VAL A 696 3.18 40.09 8.05
CA VAL A 696 4.26 41.05 7.79
C VAL A 696 3.78 42.46 8.14
N ASP A 697 4.56 43.16 8.97
CA ASP A 697 4.24 44.51 9.46
C ASP A 697 2.83 44.64 10.08
N GLY A 698 2.36 43.57 10.73
CA GLY A 698 1.04 43.51 11.37
C GLY A 698 -0.13 43.24 10.43
N SER A 699 0.14 42.90 9.16
CA SER A 699 -0.86 42.55 8.14
C SER A 699 -0.65 41.14 7.61
N TRP A 700 -1.72 40.39 7.42
CA TRP A 700 -1.67 39.08 6.77
C TRP A 700 -1.48 39.25 5.27
N GLN A 701 -0.42 38.66 4.74
CA GLN A 701 -0.09 38.61 3.32
C GLN A 701 -0.15 37.16 2.84
N GLU A 702 -0.80 36.94 1.70
CA GLU A 702 -0.89 35.63 1.07
C GLU A 702 0.46 35.24 0.44
N LEU A 703 0.97 34.07 0.80
CA LEU A 703 2.17 33.47 0.23
C LEU A 703 1.84 32.47 -0.89
N ALA A 704 0.75 31.71 -0.73
CA ALA A 704 0.28 30.74 -1.72
C ALA A 704 -1.23 30.49 -1.57
N THR A 705 -1.89 30.20 -2.69
CA THR A 705 -3.28 29.74 -2.73
C THR A 705 -3.38 28.50 -3.59
N VAL A 706 -4.15 27.52 -3.12
CA VAL A 706 -4.48 26.30 -3.85
C VAL A 706 -5.98 26.11 -3.87
N THR A 707 -6.48 25.70 -5.04
CA THR A 707 -7.86 25.32 -5.27
C THR A 707 -7.90 23.96 -5.93
N ASP A 708 -8.94 23.16 -5.65
CA ASP A 708 -9.16 21.84 -6.25
C ASP A 708 -7.99 20.85 -6.01
N ASN A 709 -7.41 20.90 -4.81
CA ASN A 709 -6.37 19.96 -4.41
C ASN A 709 -6.92 18.55 -4.19
N ARG A 710 -6.17 17.57 -4.70
CA ARG A 710 -6.43 16.13 -4.57
C ARG A 710 -5.20 15.32 -4.14
N HIS A 711 -4.15 16.00 -3.66
CA HIS A 711 -2.91 15.35 -3.21
C HIS A 711 -2.66 15.56 -1.73
N ARG A 712 -2.08 14.55 -1.08
CA ARG A 712 -1.69 14.60 0.33
C ARG A 712 -0.48 15.49 0.59
N HIS A 713 0.61 15.29 -0.16
CA HIS A 713 1.86 15.99 0.05
C HIS A 713 1.95 17.20 -0.87
N ARG A 714 2.05 18.39 -0.27
CA ARG A 714 2.10 19.67 -0.98
C ARG A 714 3.32 20.45 -0.54
N VAL A 715 4.17 20.77 -1.51
CA VAL A 715 5.38 21.58 -1.33
C VAL A 715 5.13 22.95 -1.96
N HIS A 716 5.39 24.01 -1.19
CA HIS A 716 5.21 25.39 -1.61
C HIS A 716 6.52 26.15 -1.48
N ASP A 717 7.20 26.37 -2.61
CA ASP A 717 8.27 27.36 -2.71
C ASP A 717 7.65 28.76 -2.65
N VAL A 718 7.94 29.50 -1.58
CA VAL A 718 7.40 30.85 -1.36
C VAL A 718 8.50 31.89 -1.48
N ALA A 719 8.12 33.12 -1.83
CA ALA A 719 9.08 34.23 -1.80
C ALA A 719 9.66 34.37 -0.38
N PRO A 720 11.00 34.50 -0.21
CA PRO A 720 11.62 34.65 1.10
C PRO A 720 10.94 35.76 1.92
N THR A 721 10.28 35.37 3.01
CA THR A 721 9.42 36.25 3.80
C THR A 721 9.83 36.19 5.26
N ARG A 722 10.19 37.35 5.82
CA ARG A 722 10.50 37.48 7.24
C ARG A 722 9.22 37.70 8.04
N THR A 723 8.87 36.77 8.94
CA THR A 723 7.62 36.83 9.69
C THR A 723 7.76 36.24 11.09
N ALA A 724 6.97 36.73 12.05
CA ALA A 724 6.81 36.12 13.37
C ALA A 724 5.57 35.22 13.47
N SER A 725 4.72 35.20 12.43
CA SER A 725 3.49 34.39 12.41
C SER A 725 3.15 33.93 11.00
N LEU A 726 2.79 32.66 10.87
CA LEU A 726 2.33 32.03 9.64
C LEU A 726 1.05 31.25 9.91
N ARG A 727 0.11 31.22 8.98
CA ARG A 727 -1.07 30.37 9.08
C ARG A 727 -1.39 29.64 7.79
N VAL A 728 -1.91 28.43 7.94
CA VAL A 728 -2.52 27.65 6.88
C VAL A 728 -4.02 27.73 7.09
N VAL A 729 -4.75 28.35 6.14
CA VAL A 729 -6.20 28.52 6.21
C VAL A 729 -6.85 27.64 5.17
N VAL A 730 -7.52 26.58 5.61
CA VAL A 730 -8.35 25.71 4.78
C VAL A 730 -9.74 26.31 4.70
N THR A 731 -10.22 26.52 3.49
CA THR A 731 -11.56 27.06 3.22
C THR A 731 -12.55 26.00 2.76
N ALA A 732 -12.07 24.85 2.27
CA ALA A 732 -12.91 23.69 1.97
C ALA A 732 -12.10 22.39 1.94
N THR A 733 -12.75 21.30 2.33
CA THR A 733 -12.29 19.91 2.09
C THR A 733 -13.00 19.31 0.86
N ASN A 734 -12.63 18.09 0.48
CA ASN A 734 -13.33 17.32 -0.56
C ASN A 734 -14.62 16.63 -0.08
N GLY A 735 -15.08 16.92 1.15
CA GLY A 735 -16.34 16.38 1.69
C GLY A 735 -16.31 16.07 3.18
N SER A 736 -15.13 16.05 3.80
CA SER A 736 -15.00 15.83 5.24
C SER A 736 -15.47 17.03 6.07
N PRO A 737 -16.21 16.84 7.16
CA PRO A 737 -16.53 17.92 8.11
C PRO A 737 -15.33 18.33 8.97
N PHE A 738 -14.22 17.60 8.89
CA PHE A 738 -12.97 17.88 9.60
C PHE A 738 -11.88 18.34 8.63
N VAL A 739 -11.10 19.34 9.04
CA VAL A 739 -9.82 19.66 8.44
C VAL A 739 -8.74 18.89 9.20
N THR A 740 -7.94 18.09 8.49
CA THR A 740 -6.94 17.21 9.11
C THR A 740 -5.60 17.29 8.38
N ALA A 741 -4.51 17.38 9.14
CA ALA A 741 -3.15 17.40 8.62
C ALA A 741 -2.23 16.57 9.52
N SER A 742 -1.47 15.65 8.93
CA SER A 742 -0.51 14.81 9.64
C SER A 742 0.77 15.56 9.97
N ALA A 743 1.26 16.39 9.05
CA ALA A 743 2.49 17.16 9.28
C ALA A 743 2.48 18.52 8.57
N VAL A 744 3.16 19.48 9.18
CA VAL A 744 3.53 20.75 8.56
C VAL A 744 5.01 21.00 8.83
N THR A 745 5.75 21.37 7.80
CA THR A 745 7.18 21.70 7.89
C THR A 745 7.39 23.06 7.25
N VAL A 746 8.19 23.91 7.90
CA VAL A 746 8.50 25.25 7.39
C VAL A 746 10.01 25.43 7.41
N ARG A 747 10.59 25.95 6.34
CA ARG A 747 12.03 26.26 6.27
C ARG A 747 12.30 27.71 5.95
#